data_AF-A0A1S4I7Q9-F1
#
_entry.id   AF-A0A1S4I7Q9-F1
#
_cell.length_a   1.000
_cell.length_b   1.000
_cell.length_c   1.000
_cell.angle_alpha   90.00
_cell.angle_beta   90.00
_cell.angle_gamma   90.00
#
_symmetry.space_group_name_H-M   'P 1'
#
loop_
_entity.id
_entity.type
_entity.pdbx_description
1 polymer ?
#
loop_
_entity_poly.entity_id
_entity_poly.type
_entity_poly.pdbx_seq_one_letter_code
_entity_poly.pdbx_strand_id
1 'polypeptide(L)'
;LAVFLATIELTVAQNEFPGVRRAKCSPPSGRVQLYEGHDNVLMKRLQALRTEMRRRSSTQSMELDAYLVPGYDEHQSPFLMEADQRVQFLTGFTGSIGEAVVLQRTAALWTDDHFLAQADLEVNCAWKLFRKGERPTITDFLLSELSPNMRVGGDPQLIPHHQWKNLDSDLKPGVIRLVPINRNLVDLVWGYRRPASNAPKVHAVRFAGETWATKVAKLRADLTAHRCDGMIVTSLTEVAYLLNVRGSDIPYVPVFKAYLLVTHEHLFLYTNTSRITHSVSTHLKTHACHNANCVKLREYEDVWRDLRTLSQHWQRFLVPGPIVFDTGASEAIHAVLPSNIILERPSPIIFQRAQKNDVEKRGMRQAHIKDGVAMCEVLSRLEERFLAGDVITELSLAREIDHARKKQNNSEGIAFPTTVAAGKNSALPNYTPTNRTNAELTESMLLIDSGGQYEDGTTEVSRTLHLGEPTKEQIQAYTNVLIGMIRLSMLTFPDNLKPAELDALARGPVWGSMNDYPHGTGHGIGSYSSVRESPISISYTAKQRYTFKEGYFFSNEPGYYKPNAYGIRLENVLEVVDTGKTHPTGYKFLAFQDVTLVPFERKLIDRTMLSVPEIKWLNGYNARIRELVGSELKRMHKMDAFYWMMNKTSHVCESNCASFAISTFGHLSLANIFTVVLLLARFTFN
;
A
#
# COMPACT_ATOMS: atom_id res chain seq x y z
N LEU A 1 35.84 -32.57 -36.67
CA LEU A 1 34.49 -33.08 -36.33
C LEU A 1 34.37 -33.57 -34.88
N ALA A 2 35.30 -34.39 -34.37
CA ALA A 2 35.26 -34.85 -32.96
C ALA A 2 35.47 -33.73 -31.92
N VAL A 3 36.22 -32.67 -32.25
CA VAL A 3 36.39 -31.48 -31.37
C VAL A 3 35.19 -30.53 -31.42
N PHE A 4 34.31 -30.66 -32.43
CA PHE A 4 33.11 -29.83 -32.58
C PHE A 4 31.87 -30.46 -31.91
N LEU A 5 31.94 -31.76 -31.58
CA LEU A 5 30.93 -32.47 -30.80
C LEU A 5 31.18 -32.35 -29.29
N ALA A 6 32.43 -32.10 -28.88
CA ALA A 6 32.79 -31.91 -27.47
C ALA A 6 32.37 -30.55 -26.89
N THR A 7 31.83 -29.63 -27.70
CA THR A 7 31.28 -28.33 -27.27
C THR A 7 29.74 -28.30 -27.22
N ILE A 8 29.06 -29.41 -27.53
CA ILE A 8 27.59 -29.59 -27.36
C ILE A 8 27.30 -30.64 -26.26
N GLU A 9 28.29 -30.96 -25.43
CA GLU A 9 28.10 -31.62 -24.13
C GLU A 9 28.52 -30.64 -23.01
N LEU A 10 27.98 -29.41 -23.07
CA LEU A 10 27.82 -28.62 -21.86
C LEU A 10 26.68 -29.26 -21.07
N THR A 11 27.07 -30.17 -20.16
CA THR A 11 26.41 -30.44 -18.90
C THR A 11 25.30 -29.45 -18.58
N VAL A 12 24.05 -29.80 -18.92
CA VAL A 12 22.91 -29.37 -18.11
C VAL A 12 23.08 -30.16 -16.82
N ALA A 13 23.96 -29.69 -15.94
CA ALA A 13 23.79 -29.96 -14.53
C ALA A 13 22.35 -29.53 -14.24
N GLN A 14 21.47 -30.49 -13.96
CA GLN A 14 20.17 -30.18 -13.38
C GLN A 14 20.52 -29.44 -12.09
N ASN A 15 20.45 -28.11 -12.13
CA ASN A 15 20.60 -27.29 -10.95
C ASN A 15 19.38 -27.60 -10.10
N GLU A 16 19.49 -28.62 -9.25
CA GLU A 16 18.47 -28.88 -8.24
C GLU A 16 18.45 -27.66 -7.32
N PHE A 17 17.30 -27.00 -7.29
CA PHE A 17 17.09 -25.89 -6.37
C PHE A 17 16.44 -26.43 -5.09
N PRO A 18 17.19 -26.54 -3.97
CA PRO A 18 16.67 -27.12 -2.72
C PRO A 18 15.74 -26.15 -1.96
N GLY A 19 15.72 -24.87 -2.33
CA GLY A 19 15.02 -23.82 -1.60
C GLY A 19 15.81 -23.31 -0.39
N VAL A 20 15.22 -22.33 0.29
CA VAL A 20 15.74 -21.78 1.55
C VAL A 20 15.73 -22.89 2.61
N ARG A 21 16.79 -22.97 3.42
CA ARG A 21 16.86 -23.94 4.52
C ARG A 21 15.74 -23.66 5.53
N ARG A 22 14.95 -24.70 5.80
CA ARG A 22 13.76 -24.63 6.63
C ARG A 22 14.03 -25.19 8.02
N ALA A 23 13.94 -24.34 9.04
CA ALA A 23 14.11 -24.74 10.44
C ALA A 23 12.98 -25.70 10.86
N LYS A 24 11.74 -25.44 10.41
CA LYS A 24 10.59 -26.33 10.64
C LYS A 24 10.82 -27.75 10.11
N CYS A 25 11.56 -27.91 9.01
CA CYS A 25 11.70 -29.19 8.30
C CYS A 25 13.03 -29.90 8.52
N SER A 26 13.92 -29.35 9.35
CA SER A 26 15.22 -29.93 9.69
C SER A 26 15.21 -30.36 11.16
N PRO A 27 14.74 -31.58 11.50
CA PRO A 27 14.71 -32.01 12.90
C PRO A 27 16.13 -32.18 13.47
N PRO A 28 16.36 -31.89 14.76
CA PRO A 28 17.49 -32.46 15.49
C PRO A 28 17.39 -33.99 15.42
N SER A 29 18.50 -34.66 15.13
CA SER A 29 18.63 -36.10 14.97
C SER A 29 17.73 -36.92 15.91
N GLY A 30 16.69 -37.58 15.36
CA GLY A 30 15.95 -38.64 16.05
C GLY A 30 14.48 -38.37 16.44
N ARG A 31 13.88 -37.20 16.16
CA ARG A 31 12.44 -37.00 16.37
C ARG A 31 11.65 -37.12 15.06
N VAL A 32 10.75 -38.11 15.00
CA VAL A 32 9.71 -38.21 13.98
C VAL A 32 8.79 -36.99 14.10
N GLN A 33 8.67 -36.23 13.03
CA GLN A 33 7.77 -35.08 12.97
C GLN A 33 6.33 -35.60 12.91
N LEU A 34 5.61 -35.52 14.04
CA LEU A 34 4.17 -35.75 14.06
C LEU A 34 3.52 -34.60 13.29
N TYR A 35 2.98 -34.89 12.11
CA TYR A 35 2.16 -33.92 11.38
C TYR A 35 0.94 -33.58 12.25
N GLU A 36 0.90 -32.36 12.78
CA GLU A 36 -0.27 -31.83 13.46
C GLU A 36 -1.49 -31.90 12.53
N GLY A 37 -2.71 -32.00 13.08
CA GLY A 37 -3.94 -32.16 12.29
C GLY A 37 -4.10 -31.14 11.16
N HIS A 38 -3.56 -29.93 11.33
CA HIS A 38 -3.53 -28.88 10.32
C HIS A 38 -2.67 -29.24 9.08
N ASP A 39 -1.44 -29.73 9.26
CA ASP A 39 -0.56 -30.09 8.15
C ASP A 39 -1.13 -31.25 7.33
N ASN A 40 -1.84 -32.19 7.98
CA ASN A 40 -2.56 -33.26 7.28
C ASN A 40 -3.69 -32.74 6.38
N VAL A 41 -4.41 -31.70 6.81
CA VAL A 41 -5.45 -31.05 5.98
C VAL A 41 -4.81 -30.39 4.75
N LEU A 42 -3.70 -29.66 4.94
CA LEU A 42 -2.98 -29.02 3.85
C LEU A 42 -2.42 -30.04 2.84
N MET A 43 -1.90 -31.17 3.32
CA MET A 43 -1.43 -32.26 2.45
C MET A 43 -2.56 -32.88 1.62
N LYS A 44 -3.75 -33.06 2.21
CA LYS A 44 -4.93 -33.52 1.46
C LYS A 44 -5.35 -32.54 0.36
N ARG A 45 -5.29 -31.22 0.63
CA ARG A 45 -5.58 -30.19 -0.38
C ARG A 45 -4.59 -30.25 -1.55
N LEU A 46 -3.29 -30.40 -1.25
CA LEU A 46 -2.25 -30.54 -2.27
C LEU A 46 -2.44 -31.81 -3.13
N GLN A 47 -2.79 -32.94 -2.52
CA GLN A 47 -3.08 -34.19 -3.24
C GLN A 47 -4.35 -34.09 -4.09
N ALA A 48 -5.41 -33.44 -3.59
CA ALA A 48 -6.63 -33.20 -4.35
C ALA A 48 -6.37 -32.31 -5.58
N LEU A 49 -5.53 -31.28 -5.45
CA LEU A 49 -5.13 -30.44 -6.57
C LEU A 49 -4.38 -31.24 -7.65
N ARG A 50 -3.41 -32.08 -7.26
CA ARG A 50 -2.71 -32.99 -8.19
C ARG A 50 -3.66 -33.97 -8.89
N THR A 51 -4.72 -34.39 -8.20
CA THR A 51 -5.77 -35.23 -8.78
C THR A 51 -6.55 -34.47 -9.85
N GLU A 52 -6.93 -33.21 -9.60
CA GLU A 52 -7.59 -32.37 -10.63
C GLU A 52 -6.69 -32.04 -11.82
N MET A 53 -5.37 -31.87 -11.60
CA MET A 53 -4.38 -31.71 -12.68
C MET A 53 -4.35 -32.92 -13.63
N ARG A 54 -4.57 -34.13 -13.11
CA ARG A 54 -4.70 -35.37 -13.91
C ARG A 54 -6.10 -35.53 -14.50
N ARG A 55 -7.16 -35.27 -13.73
CA ARG A 55 -8.57 -35.51 -14.12
C ARG A 55 -9.00 -34.71 -15.34
N ARG A 56 -8.47 -33.50 -15.53
CA ARG A 56 -8.71 -32.71 -16.75
C ARG A 56 -8.20 -33.37 -18.04
N SER A 57 -7.46 -34.47 -17.94
CA SER A 57 -7.16 -35.35 -19.07
C SER A 57 -8.39 -35.94 -19.75
N SER A 58 -9.53 -36.01 -19.05
CA SER A 58 -10.69 -36.79 -19.51
C SER A 58 -11.67 -36.04 -20.42
N THR A 59 -11.66 -34.70 -20.48
CA THR A 59 -12.73 -33.97 -21.17
C THR A 59 -12.33 -33.07 -22.34
N GLN A 60 -11.04 -32.81 -22.64
CA GLN A 60 -10.59 -32.24 -23.94
C GLN A 60 -9.07 -32.00 -24.16
N SER A 61 -8.15 -32.37 -23.25
CA SER A 61 -6.69 -32.27 -23.52
C SER A 61 -5.84 -33.11 -22.56
N MET A 62 -4.58 -33.42 -22.90
CA MET A 62 -3.59 -34.16 -22.07
C MET A 62 -3.41 -33.60 -20.64
N GLU A 63 -2.85 -34.44 -19.75
CA GLU A 63 -2.52 -34.11 -18.36
C GLU A 63 -1.65 -32.84 -18.21
N LEU A 64 -1.78 -32.16 -17.06
CA LEU A 64 -0.90 -31.06 -16.67
C LEU A 64 0.25 -31.57 -15.80
N ASP A 65 1.47 -31.13 -16.09
CA ASP A 65 2.68 -31.50 -15.34
C ASP A 65 2.94 -30.54 -14.18
N ALA A 66 2.59 -29.26 -14.37
CA ALA A 66 2.63 -28.22 -13.33
C ALA A 66 1.38 -27.33 -13.37
N TYR A 67 1.07 -26.69 -12.24
CA TYR A 67 0.01 -25.71 -12.11
C TYR A 67 0.48 -24.49 -11.32
N LEU A 68 0.21 -23.30 -11.87
CA LEU A 68 0.52 -22.00 -11.27
C LEU A 68 -0.64 -21.54 -10.38
N VAL A 69 -0.32 -21.09 -9.18
CA VAL A 69 -1.26 -20.48 -8.24
C VAL A 69 -0.71 -19.09 -7.87
N PRO A 70 -1.06 -18.05 -8.64
CA PRO A 70 -0.58 -16.69 -8.40
C PRO A 70 -1.19 -16.10 -7.12
N GLY A 71 -0.56 -15.05 -6.59
CA GLY A 71 -1.04 -14.26 -5.45
C GLY A 71 -1.99 -13.12 -5.83
N TYR A 72 -2.66 -13.20 -6.97
CA TYR A 72 -3.56 -12.15 -7.49
C TYR A 72 -5.00 -12.66 -7.57
N ASP A 73 -5.96 -11.73 -7.55
CA ASP A 73 -7.33 -11.97 -8.01
C ASP A 73 -7.48 -11.55 -9.48
N GLU A 74 -8.67 -11.74 -10.04
CA GLU A 74 -8.96 -11.36 -11.43
C GLU A 74 -9.01 -9.86 -11.72
N HIS A 75 -8.85 -9.03 -10.70
CA HIS A 75 -8.75 -7.56 -10.79
C HIS A 75 -7.36 -7.03 -10.44
N GLN A 76 -6.43 -7.93 -10.12
CA GLN A 76 -5.06 -7.62 -9.73
C GLN A 76 -5.02 -6.67 -8.52
N SER A 77 -5.91 -6.92 -7.56
CA SER A 77 -6.07 -6.12 -6.33
C SER A 77 -4.80 -6.19 -5.45
N PRO A 78 -4.47 -5.10 -4.72
CA PRO A 78 -3.31 -5.06 -3.83
C PRO A 78 -3.47 -5.96 -2.58
N PHE A 79 -4.71 -6.27 -2.21
CA PHE A 79 -5.08 -7.23 -1.17
C PHE A 79 -6.15 -8.17 -1.74
N LEU A 80 -6.31 -9.35 -1.13
CA LEU A 80 -7.25 -10.37 -1.61
C LEU A 80 -8.48 -10.48 -0.70
N MET A 81 -9.65 -10.63 -1.32
CA MET A 81 -10.84 -11.19 -0.67
C MET A 81 -10.50 -12.56 -0.07
N GLU A 82 -11.12 -12.92 1.05
CA GLU A 82 -10.94 -14.25 1.66
C GLU A 82 -11.23 -15.39 0.66
N ALA A 83 -12.25 -15.23 -0.19
CA ALA A 83 -12.59 -16.21 -1.23
C ALA A 83 -11.51 -16.37 -2.32
N ASP A 84 -10.62 -15.38 -2.49
CA ASP A 84 -9.57 -15.33 -3.50
C ASP A 84 -8.17 -15.66 -2.93
N GLN A 85 -8.04 -15.91 -1.62
CA GLN A 85 -6.80 -16.33 -0.94
C GLN A 85 -6.41 -17.79 -1.23
N ARG A 86 -6.28 -18.13 -2.52
CA ARG A 86 -5.99 -19.50 -3.01
C ARG A 86 -4.64 -20.04 -2.53
N VAL A 87 -3.61 -19.19 -2.47
CA VAL A 87 -2.28 -19.57 -1.95
C VAL A 87 -2.38 -19.95 -0.48
N GLN A 88 -3.07 -19.14 0.34
CA GLN A 88 -3.29 -19.45 1.75
C GLN A 88 -4.12 -20.71 1.95
N PHE A 89 -5.21 -20.87 1.20
CA PHE A 89 -6.01 -22.09 1.27
C PHE A 89 -5.18 -23.34 0.98
N LEU A 90 -4.30 -23.29 -0.03
CA LEU A 90 -3.53 -24.43 -0.46
C LEU A 90 -2.32 -24.72 0.45
N THR A 91 -1.60 -23.68 0.87
CA THR A 91 -0.29 -23.80 1.55
C THR A 91 -0.36 -23.58 3.06
N GLY A 92 -1.40 -22.90 3.56
CA GLY A 92 -1.49 -22.39 4.93
C GLY A 92 -0.76 -21.06 5.15
N PHE A 93 -0.02 -20.55 4.16
CA PHE A 93 0.72 -19.29 4.25
C PHE A 93 -0.22 -18.09 4.27
N THR A 94 -0.12 -17.25 5.30
CA THR A 94 -1.01 -16.09 5.52
C THR A 94 -0.37 -14.75 5.16
N GLY A 95 0.86 -14.75 4.65
CA GLY A 95 1.51 -13.54 4.14
C GLY A 95 0.82 -12.99 2.89
N SER A 96 0.90 -11.67 2.70
CA SER A 96 0.19 -10.98 1.61
C SER A 96 0.84 -11.14 0.24
N ILE A 97 2.12 -11.55 0.18
CA ILE A 97 2.88 -11.73 -1.06
C ILE A 97 3.30 -13.19 -1.17
N GLY A 98 2.62 -13.98 -2.01
CA GLY A 98 2.97 -15.38 -2.22
C GLY A 98 2.57 -15.89 -3.59
N GLU A 99 3.43 -16.67 -4.23
CA GLU A 99 3.16 -17.35 -5.50
C GLU A 99 3.54 -18.82 -5.39
N ALA A 100 2.61 -19.71 -5.71
CA ALA A 100 2.81 -21.14 -5.56
C ALA A 100 2.85 -21.85 -6.92
N VAL A 101 3.71 -22.86 -7.02
CA VAL A 101 3.81 -23.76 -8.18
C VAL A 101 3.69 -25.19 -7.69
N VAL A 102 2.76 -25.95 -8.26
CA VAL A 102 2.52 -27.35 -7.91
C VAL A 102 2.85 -28.25 -9.09
N LEU A 103 3.78 -29.18 -8.89
CA LEU A 103 4.08 -30.26 -9.83
C LEU A 103 3.44 -31.56 -9.33
N GLN A 104 3.52 -32.61 -10.16
CA GLN A 104 3.05 -33.95 -9.81
C GLN A 104 3.70 -34.54 -8.54
N ARG A 105 4.96 -34.16 -8.25
CA ARG A 105 5.74 -34.70 -7.12
C ARG A 105 6.24 -33.62 -6.15
N THR A 106 6.63 -32.46 -6.66
CA THR A 106 7.15 -31.33 -5.88
C THR A 106 6.13 -30.18 -5.80
N ALA A 107 6.36 -29.24 -4.89
CA ALA A 107 5.61 -28.00 -4.78
C ALA A 107 6.54 -26.91 -4.21
N ALA A 108 6.34 -25.66 -4.63
CA ALA A 108 7.20 -24.54 -4.25
C ALA A 108 6.39 -23.26 -4.03
N LEU A 109 6.83 -22.42 -3.10
CA LEU A 109 6.25 -21.12 -2.78
C LEU A 109 7.36 -20.06 -2.83
N TRP A 110 7.11 -18.98 -3.58
CA TRP A 110 7.92 -17.77 -3.60
C TRP A 110 7.25 -16.70 -2.76
N THR A 111 8.02 -16.08 -1.85
CA THR A 111 7.60 -14.93 -1.06
C THR A 111 8.78 -13.96 -0.89
N ASP A 112 8.52 -12.71 -0.56
CA ASP A 112 9.58 -11.77 -0.22
C ASP A 112 10.24 -12.10 1.14
N ASP A 113 11.37 -11.43 1.44
CA ASP A 113 12.15 -11.68 2.65
C ASP A 113 11.36 -11.45 3.95
N HIS A 114 10.39 -10.54 3.94
CA HIS A 114 9.59 -10.19 5.11
C HIS A 114 8.79 -11.38 5.62
N PHE A 115 8.24 -12.17 4.70
CA PHE A 115 7.42 -13.30 5.07
C PHE A 115 8.16 -14.64 5.01
N LEU A 116 9.46 -14.70 4.69
CA LEU A 116 10.19 -15.99 4.62
C LEU A 116 10.19 -16.73 5.96
N ALA A 117 10.45 -16.02 7.07
CA ALA A 117 10.43 -16.62 8.40
C ALA A 117 9.01 -17.10 8.78
N GLN A 118 7.98 -16.32 8.42
CA GLN A 118 6.59 -16.69 8.59
C GLN A 118 6.23 -17.93 7.75
N ALA A 119 6.63 -17.95 6.48
CA ALA A 119 6.41 -19.05 5.56
C ALA A 119 7.06 -20.34 6.06
N ASP A 120 8.27 -20.26 6.64
CA ASP A 120 8.93 -21.45 7.21
C ASP A 120 8.09 -22.07 8.33
N LEU A 121 7.44 -21.26 9.16
CA LEU A 121 6.58 -21.72 10.26
C LEU A 121 5.21 -22.22 9.78
N GLU A 122 4.59 -21.53 8.84
CA GLU A 122 3.21 -21.79 8.42
C GLU A 122 3.09 -22.91 7.40
N VAL A 123 3.98 -22.94 6.41
CA VAL A 123 3.90 -23.90 5.31
C VAL A 123 4.37 -25.27 5.77
N ASN A 124 3.78 -26.36 5.30
CA ASN A 124 4.25 -27.71 5.64
C ASN A 124 5.51 -28.11 4.83
N CYS A 125 6.18 -29.19 5.21
CA CYS A 125 7.47 -29.59 4.64
C CYS A 125 7.41 -30.21 3.23
N ALA A 126 6.22 -30.37 2.64
CA ALA A 126 6.09 -30.78 1.25
C ALA A 126 6.36 -29.65 0.25
N TRP A 127 6.52 -28.41 0.75
CA TRP A 127 6.81 -27.22 -0.06
C TRP A 127 8.26 -26.77 0.10
N LYS A 128 8.91 -26.49 -1.03
CA LYS A 128 10.15 -25.71 -1.11
C LYS A 128 9.81 -24.22 -0.96
N LEU A 129 10.66 -23.46 -0.26
CA LEU A 129 10.51 -22.00 -0.12
C LEU A 129 11.59 -21.29 -0.92
N PHE A 130 11.22 -20.25 -1.64
CA PHE A 130 12.14 -19.43 -2.44
C PHE A 130 11.89 -17.94 -2.19
N ARG A 131 12.93 -17.14 -2.41
CA ARG A 131 12.83 -15.68 -2.35
C ARG A 131 12.26 -15.13 -3.65
N LYS A 132 11.21 -14.32 -3.57
CA LYS A 132 10.67 -13.59 -4.73
C LYS A 132 11.65 -12.50 -5.14
N GLY A 133 11.94 -12.42 -6.45
CA GLY A 133 12.88 -11.45 -7.01
C GLY A 133 14.35 -11.93 -7.05
N GLU A 134 14.66 -13.08 -6.48
CA GLU A 134 15.97 -13.75 -6.61
C GLU A 134 15.87 -15.00 -7.47
N ARG A 135 17.03 -15.60 -7.79
CA ARG A 135 17.08 -16.93 -8.41
C ARG A 135 16.96 -18.05 -7.35
N PRO A 136 16.30 -19.16 -7.67
CA PRO A 136 15.59 -19.42 -8.94
C PRO A 136 14.29 -18.62 -9.04
N THR A 137 14.03 -18.09 -10.23
CA THR A 137 12.69 -17.62 -10.60
C THR A 137 11.73 -18.79 -10.79
N ILE A 138 10.42 -18.53 -10.90
CA ILE A 138 9.43 -19.56 -11.24
C ILE A 138 9.80 -20.25 -12.57
N THR A 139 10.26 -19.49 -13.56
CA THR A 139 10.72 -20.04 -14.84
C THR A 139 11.96 -20.92 -14.65
N ASP A 140 12.97 -20.47 -13.91
CA ASP A 140 14.18 -21.27 -13.64
C ASP A 140 13.81 -22.60 -12.98
N PHE A 141 12.89 -22.57 -12.02
CA PHE A 141 12.39 -23.77 -11.34
C PHE A 141 11.66 -24.71 -12.30
N LEU A 142 10.74 -24.21 -13.12
CA LEU A 142 10.02 -25.02 -14.10
C LEU A 142 10.96 -25.64 -15.14
N LEU A 143 11.94 -24.90 -15.65
CA LEU A 143 12.94 -25.39 -16.60
C LEU A 143 13.87 -26.44 -15.97
N SER A 144 14.11 -26.36 -14.66
CA SER A 144 14.92 -27.35 -13.94
C SER A 144 14.18 -28.65 -13.63
N GLU A 145 12.86 -28.60 -13.43
CA GLU A 145 12.07 -29.74 -12.95
C GLU A 145 11.24 -30.43 -14.06
N LEU A 146 10.99 -29.77 -15.19
CA LEU A 146 10.16 -30.29 -16.28
C LEU A 146 10.99 -30.68 -17.51
N SER A 147 10.56 -31.76 -18.17
CA SER A 147 11.13 -32.21 -19.45
C SER A 147 10.47 -31.50 -20.66
N PRO A 148 11.11 -31.51 -21.84
CA PRO A 148 10.51 -31.00 -23.07
C PRO A 148 9.11 -31.56 -23.34
N ASN A 149 8.21 -30.73 -23.89
CA ASN A 149 6.79 -31.00 -24.18
C ASN A 149 5.85 -31.09 -22.96
N MET A 150 6.35 -30.88 -21.73
CA MET A 150 5.50 -30.79 -20.55
C MET A 150 4.61 -29.54 -20.57
N ARG A 151 3.51 -29.62 -19.84
CA ARG A 151 2.42 -28.63 -19.84
C ARG A 151 2.29 -27.98 -18.47
N VAL A 152 2.40 -26.66 -18.45
CA VAL A 152 2.20 -25.82 -17.27
C VAL A 152 0.83 -25.15 -17.39
N GLY A 153 -0.09 -25.46 -16.48
CA GLY A 153 -1.40 -24.81 -16.44
C GLY A 153 -1.36 -23.53 -15.61
N GLY A 154 -2.04 -22.48 -16.07
CA GLY A 154 -2.28 -21.27 -15.30
C GLY A 154 -3.70 -20.77 -15.53
N ASP A 155 -4.32 -20.19 -14.50
CA ASP A 155 -5.62 -19.51 -14.67
C ASP A 155 -5.38 -18.13 -15.30
N PRO A 156 -5.81 -17.91 -16.57
CA PRO A 156 -5.54 -16.64 -17.25
C PRO A 156 -6.30 -15.47 -16.64
N GLN A 157 -7.33 -15.71 -15.82
CA GLN A 157 -8.02 -14.62 -15.12
C GLN A 157 -7.16 -14.03 -14.02
N LEU A 158 -6.26 -14.81 -13.41
CA LEU A 158 -5.47 -14.41 -12.25
C LEU A 158 -4.05 -13.94 -12.59
N ILE A 159 -3.62 -14.05 -13.85
CA ILE A 159 -2.26 -13.68 -14.26
C ILE A 159 -2.32 -12.43 -15.14
N PRO A 160 -1.63 -11.34 -14.79
CA PRO A 160 -1.52 -10.15 -15.65
C PRO A 160 -0.96 -10.51 -17.04
N HIS A 161 -1.50 -9.88 -18.10
CA HIS A 161 -1.13 -10.21 -19.49
C HIS A 161 0.39 -10.16 -19.74
N HIS A 162 1.06 -9.11 -19.23
CA HIS A 162 2.50 -8.97 -19.41
C HIS A 162 3.31 -10.09 -18.71
N GLN A 163 2.87 -10.56 -17.54
CA GLN A 163 3.52 -11.68 -16.84
C GLN A 163 3.29 -13.00 -17.56
N TRP A 164 2.07 -13.23 -18.08
CA TRP A 164 1.75 -14.40 -18.89
C TRP A 164 2.65 -14.47 -20.14
N LYS A 165 2.78 -13.36 -20.86
CA LYS A 165 3.67 -13.26 -22.03
C LYS A 165 5.13 -13.54 -21.71
N ASN A 166 5.64 -12.95 -20.63
CA ASN A 166 7.02 -13.18 -20.21
C ASN A 166 7.24 -14.66 -19.88
N LEU A 167 6.34 -15.26 -19.10
CA LEU A 167 6.42 -16.67 -18.75
C LEU A 167 6.33 -17.59 -19.98
N ASP A 168 5.39 -17.34 -20.90
CA ASP A 168 5.28 -18.09 -22.17
C ASP A 168 6.55 -17.97 -23.00
N SER A 169 7.15 -16.77 -23.08
CA SER A 169 8.40 -16.54 -23.79
C SER A 169 9.57 -17.29 -23.14
N ASP A 170 9.68 -17.23 -21.81
CA ASP A 170 10.80 -17.79 -21.05
C ASP A 170 10.75 -19.31 -20.97
N LEU A 171 9.58 -19.93 -21.14
CA LEU A 171 9.39 -21.38 -21.18
C LEU A 171 9.68 -22.01 -22.55
N LYS A 172 9.67 -21.23 -23.64
CA LYS A 172 9.93 -21.73 -25.02
C LYS A 172 11.26 -22.45 -25.20
N PRO A 173 12.40 -22.00 -24.64
CA PRO A 173 13.67 -22.70 -24.75
C PRO A 173 13.63 -24.13 -24.20
N GLY A 174 12.81 -24.38 -23.17
CA GLY A 174 12.58 -25.73 -22.61
C GLY A 174 11.56 -26.57 -23.39
N VAL A 175 10.95 -26.04 -24.45
CA VAL A 175 9.84 -26.67 -25.18
C VAL A 175 8.66 -27.00 -24.24
N ILE A 176 8.48 -26.20 -23.19
CA ILE A 176 7.39 -26.32 -22.22
C ILE A 176 6.22 -25.47 -22.70
N ARG A 177 5.00 -26.00 -22.63
CA ARG A 177 3.78 -25.31 -23.08
C ARG A 177 3.02 -24.72 -21.91
N LEU A 178 2.83 -23.39 -21.93
CA LEU A 178 1.91 -22.71 -21.01
C LEU A 178 0.46 -22.87 -21.53
N VAL A 179 -0.45 -23.33 -20.67
CA VAL A 179 -1.82 -23.69 -21.05
C VAL A 179 -2.83 -22.91 -20.19
N PRO A 180 -3.77 -22.16 -20.80
CA PRO A 180 -4.82 -21.46 -20.07
C PRO A 180 -5.87 -22.42 -19.48
N ILE A 181 -6.14 -22.29 -18.19
CA ILE A 181 -7.09 -23.10 -17.42
C ILE A 181 -8.20 -22.20 -16.85
N ASN A 182 -9.25 -21.96 -17.65
CA ASN A 182 -10.32 -20.99 -17.33
C ASN A 182 -11.19 -21.30 -16.11
N ARG A 183 -11.13 -22.53 -15.58
CA ARG A 183 -11.83 -22.90 -14.36
C ARG A 183 -10.77 -23.29 -13.35
N ASN A 184 -10.59 -22.47 -12.33
CA ASN A 184 -9.50 -22.61 -11.38
C ASN A 184 -9.52 -23.99 -10.69
N LEU A 185 -8.38 -24.67 -10.61
CA LEU A 185 -8.30 -26.00 -10.00
C LEU A 185 -8.32 -25.95 -8.47
N VAL A 186 -7.85 -24.85 -7.86
CA VAL A 186 -7.94 -24.66 -6.40
C VAL A 186 -9.39 -24.51 -5.98
N ASP A 187 -10.20 -23.79 -6.77
CA ASP A 187 -11.63 -23.57 -6.49
C ASP A 187 -12.42 -24.90 -6.49
N LEU A 188 -12.04 -25.84 -7.35
CA LEU A 188 -12.60 -27.20 -7.37
C LEU A 188 -12.30 -27.98 -6.09
N VAL A 189 -11.10 -27.81 -5.54
CA VAL A 189 -10.67 -28.43 -4.28
C VAL A 189 -11.31 -27.74 -3.06
N TRP A 190 -11.52 -26.42 -3.13
CA TRP A 190 -12.10 -25.62 -2.03
C TRP A 190 -13.61 -25.87 -1.87
N GLY A 191 -14.35 -25.94 -2.97
CA GLY A 191 -15.78 -26.21 -2.96
C GLY A 191 -16.64 -25.06 -2.41
N TYR A 192 -17.80 -25.39 -1.84
CA TYR A 192 -18.89 -24.42 -1.54
C TYR A 192 -18.66 -23.50 -0.33
N ARG A 193 -17.58 -23.68 0.45
CA ARG A 193 -17.33 -22.91 1.69
C ARG A 193 -16.78 -21.50 1.44
N ARG A 194 -17.00 -20.94 0.26
CA ARG A 194 -16.50 -19.60 -0.09
C ARG A 194 -17.32 -18.51 0.61
N PRO A 195 -16.68 -17.60 1.36
CA PRO A 195 -17.37 -16.49 2.00
C PRO A 195 -18.07 -15.59 0.97
N ALA A 196 -19.24 -15.08 1.33
CA ALA A 196 -19.94 -14.06 0.54
C ALA A 196 -19.36 -12.66 0.84
N SER A 197 -19.49 -11.73 -0.12
CA SER A 197 -19.05 -10.34 0.05
C SER A 197 -20.22 -9.40 0.41
N ASN A 198 -19.90 -8.25 1.03
CA ASN A 198 -20.88 -7.28 1.56
C ASN A 198 -21.53 -6.42 0.47
N ALA A 199 -22.73 -5.88 0.68
CA ALA A 199 -23.37 -5.00 -0.33
C ALA A 199 -22.59 -3.66 -0.53
N PRO A 200 -22.45 -3.15 -1.78
CA PRO A 200 -21.85 -1.85 -2.04
C PRO A 200 -22.76 -0.67 -1.63
N LYS A 201 -22.14 0.49 -1.37
CA LYS A 201 -22.81 1.76 -0.98
C LYS A 201 -22.44 2.92 -1.89
N VAL A 202 -23.35 3.88 -2.03
CA VAL A 202 -23.11 5.12 -2.77
C VAL A 202 -22.13 6.01 -1.99
N HIS A 203 -21.12 6.52 -2.68
CA HIS A 203 -20.24 7.55 -2.16
C HIS A 203 -20.76 8.93 -2.58
N ALA A 204 -21.22 9.71 -1.59
CA ALA A 204 -21.95 10.94 -1.85
C ALA A 204 -21.10 12.00 -2.56
N VAL A 205 -21.73 12.80 -3.43
CA VAL A 205 -21.06 13.88 -4.18
C VAL A 205 -20.43 14.93 -3.26
N ARG A 206 -20.94 15.11 -2.03
CA ARG A 206 -20.33 15.98 -1.01
C ARG A 206 -18.90 15.58 -0.63
N PHE A 207 -18.52 14.33 -0.87
CA PHE A 207 -17.16 13.81 -0.68
C PHE A 207 -16.43 13.66 -2.01
N ALA A 208 -17.12 13.20 -3.06
CA ALA A 208 -16.53 12.95 -4.37
C ALA A 208 -16.24 14.23 -5.19
N GLY A 209 -16.94 15.32 -4.92
CA GLY A 209 -16.87 16.60 -5.66
C GLY A 209 -17.50 16.61 -7.04
N GLU A 210 -17.57 15.47 -7.71
CA GLU A 210 -18.14 15.34 -9.06
C GLU A 210 -19.10 14.15 -9.14
N THR A 211 -20.08 14.24 -10.04
CA THR A 211 -21.00 13.12 -10.31
C THR A 211 -20.32 12.03 -11.13
N TRP A 212 -20.79 10.80 -11.01
CA TRP A 212 -20.29 9.69 -11.83
C TRP A 212 -20.47 9.95 -13.33
N ALA A 213 -21.58 10.60 -13.73
CA ALA A 213 -21.86 10.94 -15.13
C ALA A 213 -20.81 11.91 -15.70
N THR A 214 -20.38 12.90 -14.90
CA THR A 214 -19.31 13.83 -15.28
C THR A 214 -17.99 13.09 -15.48
N LYS A 215 -17.64 12.16 -14.58
CA LYS A 215 -16.41 11.35 -14.69
C LYS A 215 -16.43 10.45 -15.93
N VAL A 216 -17.56 9.77 -16.19
CA VAL A 216 -17.75 8.97 -17.41
C VAL A 216 -17.66 9.83 -18.68
N ALA A 217 -18.18 11.06 -18.67
CA ALA A 217 -18.04 11.97 -19.80
C ALA A 217 -16.57 12.35 -20.08
N LYS A 218 -15.76 12.61 -19.04
CA LYS A 218 -14.31 12.84 -19.17
C LYS A 218 -13.62 11.61 -19.78
N LEU A 219 -13.92 10.42 -19.27
CA LEU A 219 -13.41 9.17 -19.83
C LEU A 219 -13.78 8.99 -21.31
N ARG A 220 -15.03 9.26 -21.70
CA ARG A 220 -15.44 9.18 -23.11
C ARG A 220 -14.66 10.16 -24.00
N ALA A 221 -14.40 11.38 -23.51
CA ALA A 221 -13.55 12.32 -24.23
C ALA A 221 -12.12 11.79 -24.42
N ASP A 222 -11.54 11.15 -23.40
CA ASP A 222 -10.23 10.48 -23.51
C ASP A 222 -10.26 9.34 -24.53
N LEU A 223 -11.33 8.54 -24.57
CA LEU A 223 -11.51 7.48 -25.57
C LEU A 223 -11.60 8.05 -26.99
N THR A 224 -12.34 9.14 -27.20
CA THR A 224 -12.39 9.84 -28.49
C THR A 224 -11.00 10.33 -28.91
N ALA A 225 -10.23 10.92 -28.00
CA ALA A 225 -8.87 11.39 -28.29
C ALA A 225 -7.92 10.24 -28.70
N HIS A 226 -8.10 9.05 -28.13
CA HIS A 226 -7.33 7.85 -28.48
C HIS A 226 -7.90 7.09 -29.70
N ARG A 227 -9.03 7.56 -30.26
CA ARG A 227 -9.79 6.89 -31.32
C ARG A 227 -10.19 5.47 -30.92
N CYS A 228 -10.66 5.31 -29.68
CA CYS A 228 -11.17 4.05 -29.14
C CYS A 228 -12.71 4.07 -29.12
N ASP A 229 -13.32 2.96 -29.49
CA ASP A 229 -14.78 2.75 -29.45
C ASP A 229 -15.28 2.49 -28.02
N GLY A 230 -14.38 2.00 -27.16
CA GLY A 230 -14.66 1.70 -25.77
C GLY A 230 -13.42 1.26 -25.00
N MET A 231 -13.66 0.94 -23.73
CA MET A 231 -12.68 0.44 -22.78
C MET A 231 -13.33 -0.53 -21.80
N ILE A 232 -12.58 -1.55 -21.40
CA ILE A 232 -12.89 -2.36 -20.21
C ILE A 232 -12.11 -1.82 -19.01
N VAL A 233 -12.80 -1.59 -17.90
CA VAL A 233 -12.19 -1.21 -16.63
C VAL A 233 -12.14 -2.45 -15.74
N THR A 234 -10.93 -2.85 -15.37
CA THR A 234 -10.67 -4.07 -14.59
C THR A 234 -10.25 -3.76 -13.15
N SER A 235 -9.59 -2.63 -12.90
CA SER A 235 -9.20 -2.22 -11.54
C SER A 235 -10.43 -1.83 -10.72
N LEU A 236 -10.62 -2.47 -9.56
CA LEU A 236 -11.76 -2.21 -8.68
C LEU A 236 -11.75 -0.78 -8.14
N THR A 237 -10.56 -0.20 -7.94
CA THR A 237 -10.41 1.20 -7.49
C THR A 237 -10.90 2.19 -8.55
N GLU A 238 -10.67 1.90 -9.84
CA GLU A 238 -11.16 2.71 -10.95
C GLU A 238 -12.69 2.59 -11.11
N VAL A 239 -13.24 1.37 -11.00
CA VAL A 239 -14.70 1.16 -11.02
C VAL A 239 -15.38 1.94 -9.90
N ALA A 240 -14.84 1.84 -8.68
CA ALA A 240 -15.36 2.54 -7.51
C ALA A 240 -15.29 4.07 -7.69
N TYR A 241 -14.16 4.60 -8.17
CA TYR A 241 -13.98 6.03 -8.44
C TYR A 241 -14.96 6.55 -9.50
N LEU A 242 -15.07 5.85 -10.64
CA LEU A 242 -15.84 6.33 -11.78
C LEU A 242 -17.34 6.36 -11.48
N LEU A 243 -17.83 5.36 -10.73
CA LEU A 243 -19.25 5.22 -10.39
C LEU A 243 -19.65 5.94 -9.11
N ASN A 244 -18.69 6.48 -8.33
CA ASN A 244 -18.94 6.94 -6.96
C ASN A 244 -19.68 5.89 -6.12
N VAL A 245 -19.23 4.64 -6.20
CA VAL A 245 -19.74 3.52 -5.41
C VAL A 245 -18.55 2.90 -4.68
N ARG A 246 -18.74 2.51 -3.42
CA ARG A 246 -17.70 1.93 -2.56
C ARG A 246 -18.20 0.60 -2.02
N GLY A 247 -17.27 -0.27 -1.64
CA GLY A 247 -17.58 -1.58 -1.07
C GLY A 247 -16.64 -1.93 0.07
N SER A 248 -16.69 -3.19 0.49
CA SER A 248 -15.79 -3.76 1.51
C SER A 248 -15.38 -5.18 1.13
N ASP A 249 -15.33 -5.47 -0.17
CA ASP A 249 -14.96 -6.80 -0.66
C ASP A 249 -13.47 -7.05 -0.40
N ILE A 250 -12.63 -6.05 -0.67
CA ILE A 250 -11.20 -6.12 -0.42
C ILE A 250 -10.91 -5.51 0.96
N PRO A 251 -10.16 -6.21 1.85
CA PRO A 251 -9.74 -5.63 3.11
C PRO A 251 -9.02 -4.30 2.91
N TYR A 252 -9.36 -3.31 3.74
CA TYR A 252 -8.73 -1.99 3.80
C TYR A 252 -8.90 -1.07 2.58
N VAL A 253 -9.38 -1.60 1.45
CA VAL A 253 -9.60 -0.85 0.21
C VAL A 253 -11.11 -0.81 -0.07
N PRO A 254 -11.75 0.37 -0.10
CA PRO A 254 -13.21 0.48 -0.11
C PRO A 254 -13.84 0.22 -1.49
N VAL A 255 -13.65 -0.98 -2.02
CA VAL A 255 -14.05 -1.40 -3.37
C VAL A 255 -15.00 -2.60 -3.34
N PHE A 256 -15.68 -2.84 -4.46
CA PHE A 256 -16.57 -3.98 -4.66
C PHE A 256 -16.22 -4.69 -5.97
N LYS A 257 -16.38 -6.01 -6.00
CA LYS A 257 -16.04 -6.86 -7.14
C LYS A 257 -16.90 -6.54 -8.35
N ALA A 258 -16.28 -6.02 -9.41
CA ALA A 258 -16.97 -5.62 -10.61
C ALA A 258 -16.04 -5.41 -11.82
N TYR A 259 -16.57 -5.61 -13.02
CA TYR A 259 -16.03 -5.04 -14.25
C TYR A 259 -16.95 -3.93 -14.76
N LEU A 260 -16.38 -2.94 -15.47
CA LEU A 260 -17.14 -1.89 -16.11
C LEU A 260 -16.74 -1.75 -17.58
N LEU A 261 -17.66 -2.02 -18.50
CA LEU A 261 -17.48 -1.78 -19.92
C LEU A 261 -18.04 -0.40 -20.27
N VAL A 262 -17.17 0.47 -20.75
CA VAL A 262 -17.51 1.85 -21.15
C VAL A 262 -17.39 1.97 -22.66
N THR A 263 -18.48 2.37 -23.31
CA THR A 263 -18.49 2.78 -24.73
C THR A 263 -19.04 4.20 -24.83
N HIS A 264 -19.02 4.79 -26.03
CA HIS A 264 -19.61 6.11 -26.26
C HIS A 264 -21.11 6.17 -25.91
N GLU A 265 -21.85 5.07 -26.11
CA GLU A 265 -23.31 5.04 -25.96
C GLU A 265 -23.81 4.24 -24.75
N HIS A 266 -23.01 3.32 -24.24
CA HIS A 266 -23.43 2.37 -23.22
C HIS A 266 -22.40 2.22 -22.09
N LEU A 267 -22.92 1.90 -20.91
CA LEU A 267 -22.16 1.63 -19.70
C LEU A 267 -22.71 0.35 -19.07
N PHE A 268 -21.92 -0.72 -19.06
CA PHE A 268 -22.32 -2.02 -18.48
C PHE A 268 -21.51 -2.32 -17.24
N LEU A 269 -22.20 -2.46 -16.11
CA LEU A 269 -21.61 -2.87 -14.84
C LEU A 269 -21.87 -4.35 -14.62
N TYR A 270 -20.80 -5.15 -14.63
CA TYR A 270 -20.83 -6.59 -14.36
C TYR A 270 -20.48 -6.80 -12.89
N THR A 271 -21.44 -7.24 -12.10
CA THR A 271 -21.28 -7.51 -10.67
C THR A 271 -22.37 -8.47 -10.22
N ASN A 272 -22.36 -8.91 -8.96
CA ASN A 272 -23.47 -9.68 -8.42
C ASN A 272 -24.69 -8.75 -8.26
N THR A 273 -25.66 -8.88 -9.15
CA THR A 273 -26.77 -7.93 -9.24
C THR A 273 -27.69 -7.98 -8.02
N SER A 274 -27.77 -9.14 -7.35
CA SER A 274 -28.56 -9.32 -6.12
C SER A 274 -28.04 -8.49 -4.94
N ARG A 275 -26.77 -8.05 -4.98
CA ARG A 275 -26.17 -7.19 -3.96
C ARG A 275 -26.44 -5.69 -4.18
N ILE A 276 -26.95 -5.30 -5.35
CA ILE A 276 -27.20 -3.90 -5.66
C ILE A 276 -28.43 -3.40 -4.91
N THR A 277 -28.18 -2.51 -3.95
CA THR A 277 -29.24 -1.88 -3.15
C THR A 277 -30.05 -0.89 -3.97
N HIS A 278 -31.25 -0.55 -3.50
CA HIS A 278 -32.10 0.45 -4.15
C HIS A 278 -31.43 1.84 -4.26
N SER A 279 -30.62 2.23 -3.26
CA SER A 279 -29.89 3.50 -3.29
C SER A 279 -28.82 3.53 -4.39
N VAL A 280 -28.06 2.44 -4.55
CA VAL A 280 -27.09 2.30 -5.65
C VAL A 280 -27.79 2.24 -7.00
N SER A 281 -28.88 1.47 -7.10
CA SER A 281 -29.69 1.37 -8.32
C SER A 281 -30.22 2.75 -8.78
N THR A 282 -30.73 3.54 -7.84
CA THR A 282 -31.23 4.90 -8.11
C THR A 282 -30.11 5.84 -8.52
N HIS A 283 -28.99 5.82 -7.79
CA HIS A 283 -27.79 6.62 -8.10
C HIS A 283 -27.26 6.34 -9.52
N LEU A 284 -27.23 5.06 -9.93
CA LEU A 284 -26.76 4.62 -11.24
C LEU A 284 -27.84 4.62 -12.35
N LYS A 285 -29.08 5.00 -12.02
CA LYS A 285 -30.23 5.08 -12.93
C LYS A 285 -30.49 3.78 -13.70
N THR A 286 -30.48 2.63 -13.01
CA THR A 286 -30.52 1.32 -13.68
C THR A 286 -31.90 0.91 -14.23
N HIS A 287 -33.00 1.42 -13.63
CA HIS A 287 -34.36 0.96 -13.90
C HIS A 287 -34.94 1.31 -15.28
N ALA A 288 -34.37 2.26 -16.03
CA ALA A 288 -34.86 2.68 -17.35
C ALA A 288 -33.69 3.13 -18.25
N CYS A 289 -32.75 2.23 -18.51
CA CYS A 289 -31.49 2.60 -19.14
C CYS A 289 -31.55 2.61 -20.68
N HIS A 290 -31.95 3.76 -21.24
CA HIS A 290 -32.13 3.98 -22.69
C HIS A 290 -31.16 4.99 -23.31
N ASN A 291 -30.21 5.53 -22.55
CA ASN A 291 -29.26 6.55 -23.04
C ASN A 291 -27.85 6.33 -22.49
N ALA A 292 -26.91 7.20 -22.87
CA ALA A 292 -25.52 7.08 -22.46
C ALA A 292 -25.26 7.43 -20.97
N ASN A 293 -26.25 7.96 -20.25
CA ASN A 293 -26.16 8.46 -18.88
C ASN A 293 -26.92 7.59 -17.86
N CYS A 294 -26.93 6.28 -18.10
CA CYS A 294 -27.45 5.25 -17.19
C CYS A 294 -26.54 4.02 -17.22
N VAL A 295 -26.63 3.18 -16.19
CA VAL A 295 -25.83 1.94 -16.07
C VAL A 295 -26.72 0.71 -16.33
N LYS A 296 -26.30 -0.14 -17.26
CA LYS A 296 -26.90 -1.46 -17.49
C LYS A 296 -26.26 -2.48 -16.56
N LEU A 297 -27.03 -3.07 -15.65
CA LEU A 297 -26.55 -4.13 -14.77
C LEU A 297 -26.51 -5.49 -15.50
N ARG A 298 -25.45 -6.24 -15.29
CA ARG A 298 -25.23 -7.60 -15.78
C ARG A 298 -24.64 -8.46 -14.66
N GLU A 299 -24.83 -9.77 -14.73
CA GLU A 299 -24.13 -10.68 -13.83
C GLU A 299 -22.62 -10.62 -14.08
N TYR A 300 -21.83 -10.90 -13.05
CA TYR A 300 -20.38 -10.75 -13.10
C TYR A 300 -19.75 -11.56 -14.24
N GLU A 301 -20.21 -12.79 -14.46
CA GLU A 301 -19.70 -13.72 -15.47
C GLU A 301 -20.12 -13.37 -16.90
N ASP A 302 -21.15 -12.54 -17.09
CA ASP A 302 -21.62 -12.13 -18.42
C ASP A 302 -20.56 -11.31 -19.18
N VAL A 303 -19.56 -10.75 -18.48
CA VAL A 303 -18.47 -9.96 -19.07
C VAL A 303 -17.76 -10.72 -20.20
N TRP A 304 -17.57 -12.03 -20.06
CA TRP A 304 -16.84 -12.84 -21.04
C TRP A 304 -17.63 -13.06 -22.33
N ARG A 305 -18.96 -13.23 -22.21
CA ARG A 305 -19.85 -13.34 -23.38
C ARG A 305 -19.94 -11.99 -24.07
N ASP A 306 -20.20 -10.94 -23.31
CA ASP A 306 -20.47 -9.62 -23.86
C ASP A 306 -19.20 -9.03 -24.50
N LEU A 307 -17.99 -9.22 -23.92
CA LEU A 307 -16.74 -8.82 -24.57
C LEU A 307 -16.54 -9.52 -25.92
N ARG A 308 -16.77 -10.84 -26.00
CA ARG A 308 -16.61 -11.62 -27.24
C ARG A 308 -17.59 -11.19 -28.35
N THR A 309 -18.83 -10.90 -27.96
CA THR A 309 -19.88 -10.52 -28.90
C THR A 309 -19.76 -9.06 -29.33
N LEU A 310 -19.59 -8.14 -28.39
CA LEU A 310 -19.54 -6.71 -28.68
C LEU A 310 -18.25 -6.29 -29.39
N SER A 311 -17.14 -6.98 -29.16
CA SER A 311 -15.87 -6.69 -29.83
C SER A 311 -15.90 -6.84 -31.35
N GLN A 312 -16.88 -7.58 -31.89
CA GLN A 312 -17.05 -7.72 -33.34
C GLN A 312 -17.43 -6.41 -34.03
N HIS A 313 -17.90 -5.41 -33.27
CA HIS A 313 -18.31 -4.10 -33.78
C HIS A 313 -17.27 -3.00 -33.53
N TRP A 314 -16.17 -3.29 -32.84
CA TRP A 314 -15.16 -2.30 -32.50
C TRP A 314 -13.97 -2.36 -33.46
N GLN A 315 -13.42 -1.22 -33.81
CA GLN A 315 -12.18 -1.09 -34.57
C GLN A 315 -10.98 -0.96 -33.65
N ARG A 316 -11.16 -0.27 -32.52
CA ARG A 316 -10.11 -0.07 -31.52
C ARG A 316 -10.68 -0.03 -30.11
N PHE A 317 -10.10 -0.83 -29.22
CA PHE A 317 -10.58 -0.99 -27.86
C PHE A 317 -9.45 -0.85 -26.86
N LEU A 318 -9.63 0.01 -25.86
CA LEU A 318 -8.60 0.26 -24.84
C LEU A 318 -8.64 -0.84 -23.78
N VAL A 319 -7.50 -1.49 -23.57
CA VAL A 319 -7.30 -2.45 -22.47
C VAL A 319 -6.25 -1.89 -21.51
N PRO A 320 -6.51 -1.86 -20.17
CA PRO A 320 -5.57 -1.33 -19.19
C PRO A 320 -4.22 -2.06 -19.24
N GLY A 321 -3.15 -1.31 -19.50
CA GLY A 321 -1.76 -1.77 -19.41
C GLY A 321 -1.11 -1.41 -18.05
N PRO A 322 0.06 -2.01 -17.73
CA PRO A 322 0.71 -1.82 -16.44
C PRO A 322 1.27 -0.39 -16.25
N ILE A 323 1.18 0.12 -15.02
CA ILE A 323 1.75 1.39 -14.57
C ILE A 323 1.96 1.36 -13.05
N VAL A 324 3.20 1.55 -12.59
CA VAL A 324 3.57 1.63 -11.17
C VAL A 324 2.95 0.52 -10.31
N PHE A 325 1.82 0.77 -9.63
CA PHE A 325 1.14 -0.19 -8.75
C PHE A 325 -0.02 -0.93 -9.43
N ASP A 326 -0.53 -0.44 -10.56
CA ASP A 326 -1.57 -1.10 -11.33
C ASP A 326 -0.90 -2.03 -12.37
N THR A 327 -1.13 -3.33 -12.28
CA THR A 327 -0.44 -4.32 -13.15
C THR A 327 -1.06 -4.50 -14.53
N GLY A 328 -2.12 -3.75 -14.84
CA GLY A 328 -2.92 -3.90 -16.06
C GLY A 328 -3.90 -5.07 -15.99
N ALA A 329 -4.57 -5.35 -17.11
CA ALA A 329 -5.57 -6.40 -17.22
C ALA A 329 -4.97 -7.82 -17.21
N SER A 330 -5.79 -8.79 -16.82
CA SER A 330 -5.43 -10.21 -16.88
C SER A 330 -5.30 -10.74 -18.31
N GLU A 331 -4.59 -11.86 -18.46
CA GLU A 331 -4.49 -12.57 -19.73
C GLU A 331 -5.87 -12.91 -20.30
N ALA A 332 -6.84 -13.26 -19.47
CA ALA A 332 -8.19 -13.61 -19.92
C ALA A 332 -8.89 -12.47 -20.67
N ILE A 333 -8.67 -11.22 -20.25
CA ILE A 333 -9.22 -10.03 -20.92
C ILE A 333 -8.56 -9.83 -22.29
N HIS A 334 -7.24 -10.05 -22.40
CA HIS A 334 -6.55 -9.98 -23.68
C HIS A 334 -6.96 -11.14 -24.61
N ALA A 335 -7.08 -12.35 -24.08
CA ALA A 335 -7.38 -13.55 -24.85
C ALA A 335 -8.83 -13.60 -25.38
N VAL A 336 -9.78 -12.96 -24.70
CA VAL A 336 -11.19 -12.93 -25.16
C VAL A 336 -11.42 -11.92 -26.29
N LEU A 337 -10.53 -10.93 -26.45
CA LEU A 337 -10.63 -9.87 -27.45
C LEU A 337 -9.77 -10.19 -28.69
N PRO A 338 -10.19 -9.76 -29.90
CA PRO A 338 -9.34 -9.85 -31.09
C PRO A 338 -8.07 -9.01 -30.92
N SER A 339 -6.89 -9.61 -31.13
CA SER A 339 -5.61 -8.94 -30.86
C SER A 339 -5.37 -7.69 -31.71
N ASN A 340 -5.96 -7.61 -32.91
CA ASN A 340 -5.81 -6.50 -33.83
C ASN A 340 -6.56 -5.22 -33.42
N ILE A 341 -7.54 -5.31 -32.50
CA ILE A 341 -8.30 -4.14 -32.03
C ILE A 341 -7.74 -3.57 -30.72
N ILE A 342 -6.90 -4.33 -30.00
CA ILE A 342 -6.45 -3.95 -28.65
C ILE A 342 -5.47 -2.78 -28.72
N LEU A 343 -5.77 -1.72 -27.97
CA LEU A 343 -4.84 -0.67 -27.59
C LEU A 343 -4.50 -0.83 -26.11
N GLU A 344 -3.38 -1.50 -25.82
CA GLU A 344 -2.87 -1.64 -24.45
C GLU A 344 -2.18 -0.34 -24.01
N ARG A 345 -2.76 0.35 -23.01
CA ARG A 345 -2.22 1.58 -22.42
C ARG A 345 -2.65 1.74 -20.97
N PRO A 346 -1.90 2.47 -20.13
CA PRO A 346 -2.37 2.86 -18.82
C PRO A 346 -3.74 3.52 -18.88
N SER A 347 -4.63 3.13 -17.96
CA SER A 347 -5.99 3.66 -17.90
C SER A 347 -5.97 5.19 -17.73
N PRO A 348 -6.75 5.95 -18.53
CA PRO A 348 -6.91 7.39 -18.32
C PRO A 348 -7.55 7.72 -16.97
N ILE A 349 -8.35 6.80 -16.39
CA ILE A 349 -9.00 6.96 -15.09
C ILE A 349 -7.96 7.11 -13.98
N ILE A 350 -6.78 6.48 -14.10
CA ILE A 350 -5.66 6.62 -13.15
C ILE A 350 -5.25 8.08 -13.00
N PHE A 351 -5.12 8.81 -14.11
CA PHE A 351 -4.73 10.22 -14.06
C PHE A 351 -5.88 11.12 -13.57
N GLN A 352 -7.13 10.78 -13.91
CA GLN A 352 -8.30 11.52 -13.43
C GLN A 352 -8.46 11.42 -11.90
N ARG A 353 -8.27 10.23 -11.31
CA ARG A 353 -8.36 10.03 -9.85
C ARG A 353 -7.12 10.53 -9.09
N ALA A 354 -5.95 10.49 -9.72
CA ALA A 354 -4.73 11.00 -9.11
C ALA A 354 -4.82 12.51 -8.86
N GLN A 355 -5.47 13.26 -9.77
CA GLN A 355 -5.70 14.69 -9.65
C GLN A 355 -6.98 15.00 -8.86
N LYS A 356 -6.85 15.16 -7.53
CA LYS A 356 -8.01 15.39 -6.65
C LYS A 356 -8.64 16.75 -6.94
N ASN A 357 -9.96 16.79 -7.07
CA ASN A 357 -10.70 18.04 -7.20
C ASN A 357 -10.76 18.81 -5.85
N ASP A 358 -11.28 20.03 -5.84
CA ASP A 358 -11.28 20.85 -4.62
C ASP A 358 -12.02 20.25 -3.43
N VAL A 359 -13.07 19.46 -3.66
CA VAL A 359 -13.79 18.75 -2.59
C VAL A 359 -12.94 17.63 -2.04
N GLU A 360 -12.33 16.81 -2.91
CA GLU A 360 -11.42 15.74 -2.52
C GLU A 360 -10.17 16.29 -1.80
N LYS A 361 -9.57 17.39 -2.29
CA LYS A 361 -8.44 18.09 -1.63
C LYS A 361 -8.80 18.50 -0.20
N ARG A 362 -9.96 19.13 -0.01
CA ARG A 362 -10.46 19.50 1.32
C ARG A 362 -10.74 18.28 2.19
N GLY A 363 -11.37 17.25 1.62
CA GLY A 363 -11.68 16.00 2.30
C GLY A 363 -10.42 15.32 2.83
N MET A 364 -9.39 15.19 1.99
CA MET A 364 -8.09 14.63 2.35
C MET A 364 -7.48 15.41 3.53
N ARG A 365 -7.45 16.75 3.49
CA ARG A 365 -6.96 17.57 4.61
C ARG A 365 -7.75 17.34 5.90
N GLN A 366 -9.08 17.23 5.83
CA GLN A 366 -9.92 16.96 7.01
C GLN A 366 -9.71 15.55 7.57
N ALA A 367 -9.57 14.54 6.70
CA ALA A 367 -9.23 13.18 7.10
C ALA A 367 -7.92 13.16 7.91
N HIS A 368 -6.89 13.87 7.45
CA HIS A 368 -5.60 13.93 8.15
C HIS A 368 -5.65 14.73 9.47
N ILE A 369 -6.53 15.72 9.61
CA ILE A 369 -6.76 16.40 10.90
C ILE A 369 -7.37 15.41 11.92
N LYS A 370 -8.42 14.68 11.51
CA LYS A 370 -9.06 13.64 12.36
C LYS A 370 -8.06 12.54 12.74
N ASP A 371 -7.21 12.15 11.80
CA ASP A 371 -6.15 11.17 12.04
C ASP A 371 -5.10 11.68 13.03
N GLY A 372 -4.70 12.95 12.87
CA GLY A 372 -3.80 13.63 13.80
C GLY A 372 -4.34 13.67 15.23
N VAL A 373 -5.65 13.87 15.40
CA VAL A 373 -6.33 13.79 16.70
C VAL A 373 -6.24 12.38 17.29
N ALA A 374 -6.56 11.35 16.51
CA ALA A 374 -6.51 9.96 16.96
C ALA A 374 -5.08 9.57 17.39
N MET A 375 -4.08 9.95 16.60
CA MET A 375 -2.68 9.70 16.91
C MET A 375 -2.23 10.45 18.18
N CYS A 376 -2.51 11.75 18.31
CA CYS A 376 -2.13 12.50 19.51
C CYS A 376 -2.78 11.93 20.79
N GLU A 377 -4.03 11.47 20.71
CA GLU A 377 -4.72 10.83 21.83
C GLU A 377 -4.08 9.51 22.26
N VAL A 378 -3.68 8.67 21.30
CA VAL A 378 -3.05 7.39 21.62
C VAL A 378 -1.63 7.60 22.13
N LEU A 379 -0.84 8.46 21.48
CA LEU A 379 0.54 8.73 21.87
C LEU A 379 0.65 9.40 23.25
N SER A 380 -0.27 10.32 23.56
CA SER A 380 -0.35 10.92 24.90
C SER A 380 -0.58 9.87 25.98
N ARG A 381 -1.54 8.96 25.77
CA ARG A 381 -1.86 7.89 26.73
C ARG A 381 -0.78 6.83 26.81
N LEU A 382 -0.12 6.53 25.69
CA LEU A 382 1.00 5.60 25.65
C LEU A 382 2.13 6.05 26.59
N GLU A 383 2.56 7.32 26.49
CA GLU A 383 3.64 7.83 27.33
C GLU A 383 3.27 7.82 28.81
N GLU A 384 2.04 8.24 29.16
CA GLU A 384 1.54 8.22 30.54
C GLU A 384 1.53 6.80 31.12
N ARG A 385 0.95 5.84 30.39
CA ARG A 385 0.84 4.45 30.83
C ARG A 385 2.19 3.75 30.92
N PHE A 386 3.07 4.00 29.96
CA PHE A 386 4.42 3.44 29.99
C PHE A 386 5.19 3.94 31.21
N LEU A 387 5.10 5.22 31.55
CA LEU A 387 5.71 5.79 32.77
C LEU A 387 5.06 5.26 34.06
N ALA A 388 3.79 4.90 34.04
CA ALA A 388 3.09 4.25 35.14
C ALA A 388 3.48 2.77 35.35
N GLY A 389 4.24 2.18 34.40
CA GLY A 389 4.66 0.78 34.46
C GLY A 389 3.64 -0.22 33.90
N ASP A 390 2.67 0.24 33.09
CA ASP A 390 1.73 -0.65 32.40
C ASP A 390 2.47 -1.59 31.43
N VAL A 391 2.05 -2.86 31.40
CA VAL A 391 2.51 -3.80 30.37
C VAL A 391 1.77 -3.52 29.07
N ILE A 392 2.47 -2.94 28.10
CA ILE A 392 1.97 -2.64 26.76
C ILE A 392 2.72 -3.51 25.76
N THR A 393 2.02 -4.08 24.81
CA THR A 393 2.59 -4.88 23.71
C THR A 393 2.40 -4.18 22.37
N GLU A 394 3.18 -4.56 21.37
CA GLU A 394 3.03 -4.08 19.99
C GLU A 394 1.58 -4.24 19.49
N LEU A 395 1.00 -5.42 19.68
CA LEU A 395 -0.35 -5.74 19.21
C LEU A 395 -1.44 -5.03 20.01
N SER A 396 -1.25 -4.81 21.31
CA SER A 396 -2.22 -4.03 22.10
C SER A 396 -2.21 -2.57 21.68
N LEU A 397 -1.04 -1.97 21.44
CA LEU A 397 -0.94 -0.60 20.96
C LEU A 397 -1.50 -0.46 19.54
N ALA A 398 -1.23 -1.41 18.63
CA ALA A 398 -1.82 -1.42 17.29
C ALA A 398 -3.36 -1.38 17.35
N ARG A 399 -3.97 -2.22 18.20
CA ARG A 399 -5.43 -2.23 18.41
C ARG A 399 -5.96 -0.92 18.99
N GLU A 400 -5.21 -0.29 19.88
CA GLU A 400 -5.59 1.01 20.45
C GLU A 400 -5.59 2.13 19.40
N ILE A 401 -4.61 2.13 18.50
CA ILE A 401 -4.51 3.02 17.35
C ILE A 401 -5.73 2.82 16.43
N ASP A 402 -6.00 1.58 16.03
CA ASP A 402 -7.12 1.24 15.16
C ASP A 402 -8.47 1.66 15.77
N HIS A 403 -8.63 1.42 17.07
CA HIS A 403 -9.83 1.77 17.81
C HIS A 403 -10.02 3.30 17.94
N ALA A 404 -8.94 4.05 18.14
CA ALA A 404 -8.99 5.51 18.18
C ALA A 404 -9.41 6.11 16.84
N ARG A 405 -8.91 5.58 15.71
CA ARG A 405 -9.34 5.97 14.36
C ARG A 405 -10.80 5.66 14.11
N LYS A 406 -11.26 4.45 14.49
CA LYS A 406 -12.65 4.04 14.31
C LYS A 406 -13.67 4.96 14.99
N LYS A 407 -13.26 5.67 16.06
CA LYS A 407 -14.11 6.65 16.77
C LYS A 407 -14.22 8.00 16.06
N GLN A 408 -13.36 8.29 15.10
CA GLN A 408 -13.37 9.55 14.37
C GLN A 408 -14.57 9.62 13.40
N ASN A 409 -15.02 10.84 13.13
CA ASN A 409 -16.18 11.04 12.26
C ASN A 409 -15.90 10.57 10.81
N ASN A 410 -16.90 9.92 10.21
CA ASN A 410 -16.82 9.30 8.88
C ASN A 410 -15.73 8.23 8.74
N SER A 411 -15.22 7.64 9.83
CA SER A 411 -14.23 6.55 9.74
C SER A 411 -14.87 5.25 9.23
N GLU A 412 -14.16 4.57 8.34
CA GLU A 412 -14.53 3.29 7.72
C GLU A 412 -13.56 2.16 8.10
N GLY A 413 -12.65 2.42 9.05
CA GLY A 413 -11.64 1.49 9.52
C GLY A 413 -10.23 1.89 9.10
N ILE A 414 -9.33 0.91 9.10
CA ILE A 414 -7.91 1.09 8.79
C ILE A 414 -7.64 0.98 7.29
N ALA A 415 -6.61 1.70 6.80
CA ALA A 415 -6.21 1.69 5.39
C ALA A 415 -5.25 0.55 5.03
N PHE A 416 -4.61 -0.06 6.04
CA PHE A 416 -3.75 -1.26 5.95
C PHE A 416 -3.49 -1.78 7.39
N PRO A 417 -2.95 -2.99 7.57
CA PRO A 417 -2.61 -3.50 8.90
C PRO A 417 -1.63 -2.59 9.64
N THR A 418 -2.01 -2.15 10.84
CA THR A 418 -1.17 -1.26 11.66
C THR A 418 0.11 -1.97 12.10
N THR A 419 1.24 -1.33 11.82
CA THR A 419 2.57 -1.74 12.24
C THR A 419 2.94 -1.00 13.53
N VAL A 420 3.23 -1.76 14.58
CA VAL A 420 3.88 -1.26 15.79
C VAL A 420 5.08 -2.16 16.04
N ALA A 421 6.28 -1.60 16.03
CA ALA A 421 7.52 -2.36 16.05
C ALA A 421 8.49 -1.79 17.10
N ALA A 422 8.81 -2.58 18.12
CA ALA A 422 9.70 -2.19 19.21
C ALA A 422 11.13 -2.71 19.01
N GLY A 423 12.13 -1.89 19.33
CA GLY A 423 13.55 -2.25 19.25
C GLY A 423 13.91 -2.91 17.92
N LYS A 424 14.46 -4.12 17.97
CA LYS A 424 14.91 -4.86 16.77
C LYS A 424 13.82 -5.12 15.73
N ASN A 425 12.54 -5.19 16.15
CA ASN A 425 11.44 -5.43 15.22
C ASN A 425 11.28 -4.23 14.26
N SER A 426 11.57 -3.02 14.72
CA SER A 426 11.51 -1.82 13.87
C SER A 426 12.56 -1.80 12.76
N ALA A 427 13.61 -2.63 12.83
CA ALA A 427 14.61 -2.77 11.77
C ALA A 427 14.10 -3.52 10.53
N LEU A 428 12.86 -4.03 10.57
CA LEU A 428 12.22 -4.75 9.47
C LEU A 428 11.18 -3.82 8.81
N PRO A 429 11.42 -3.31 7.58
CA PRO A 429 10.58 -2.27 6.97
C PRO A 429 9.09 -2.62 6.88
N ASN A 430 8.76 -3.88 6.54
CA ASN A 430 7.39 -4.38 6.42
C ASN A 430 6.98 -5.31 7.58
N TYR A 431 7.50 -5.08 8.80
CA TYR A 431 7.03 -5.82 9.98
C TYR A 431 5.55 -5.55 10.24
N THR A 432 4.79 -6.57 10.64
CA THR A 432 3.47 -6.39 11.24
C THR A 432 3.35 -7.32 12.44
N PRO A 433 2.96 -6.82 13.62
CA PRO A 433 2.88 -7.66 14.82
C PRO A 433 1.80 -8.71 14.67
N THR A 434 2.15 -9.96 14.99
CA THR A 434 1.23 -11.10 15.05
C THR A 434 1.18 -11.64 16.47
N ASN A 435 0.22 -12.52 16.78
CA ASN A 435 0.21 -13.21 18.09
C ASN A 435 1.52 -13.97 18.39
N ARG A 436 2.30 -14.35 17.36
CA ARG A 436 3.57 -15.07 17.51
C ARG A 436 4.78 -14.15 17.70
N THR A 437 4.73 -12.95 17.12
CA THR A 437 5.84 -11.99 17.15
C THR A 437 5.63 -10.84 18.13
N ASN A 438 4.44 -10.78 18.76
CA ASN A 438 4.03 -9.73 19.68
C ASN A 438 5.05 -9.53 20.81
N ALA A 439 5.77 -8.42 20.78
CA ALA A 439 6.72 -8.06 21.82
C ALA A 439 6.09 -7.09 22.83
N GLU A 440 6.54 -7.17 24.08
CA GLU A 440 6.32 -6.12 25.08
C GLU A 440 7.14 -4.88 24.72
N LEU A 441 6.56 -3.70 24.93
CA LEU A 441 7.25 -2.43 24.77
C LEU A 441 8.24 -2.24 25.92
N THR A 442 9.44 -1.81 25.58
CA THR A 442 10.53 -1.53 26.53
C THR A 442 11.10 -0.14 26.25
N GLU A 443 12.06 0.31 27.07
CA GLU A 443 12.80 1.57 26.90
C GLU A 443 13.67 1.56 25.62
N SER A 444 13.05 1.57 24.45
CA SER A 444 13.70 1.43 23.16
C SER A 444 13.02 2.29 22.08
N MET A 445 13.56 2.22 20.86
CA MET A 445 12.94 2.79 19.66
C MET A 445 11.60 2.09 19.40
N LEU A 446 10.59 2.88 19.04
CA LEU A 446 9.25 2.40 18.70
C LEU A 446 8.82 3.01 17.37
N LEU A 447 8.73 2.18 16.33
CA LEU A 447 8.18 2.58 15.04
C LEU A 447 6.70 2.25 15.01
N ILE A 448 5.88 3.23 14.65
CA ILE A 448 4.45 3.10 14.41
C ILE A 448 4.19 3.53 12.98
N ASP A 449 3.59 2.67 12.18
CA ASP A 449 3.13 2.97 10.82
C ASP A 449 1.69 2.47 10.65
N SER A 450 0.80 3.39 10.29
CA SER A 450 -0.63 3.14 10.33
C SER A 450 -1.42 4.18 9.54
N GLY A 451 -2.64 3.82 9.13
CA GLY A 451 -3.50 4.68 8.32
C GLY A 451 -4.98 4.37 8.48
N GLY A 452 -5.83 5.31 8.08
CA GLY A 452 -7.27 5.24 8.20
C GLY A 452 -8.01 5.47 6.89
N GLN A 453 -9.13 4.79 6.72
CA GLN A 453 -10.12 5.11 5.70
C GLN A 453 -11.20 5.98 6.30
N TYR A 454 -11.51 7.09 5.62
CA TYR A 454 -12.60 7.97 5.96
C TYR A 454 -13.42 8.25 4.70
N GLU A 455 -14.72 8.50 4.83
CA GLU A 455 -15.54 8.84 3.65
C GLU A 455 -15.06 10.12 2.93
N ASP A 456 -14.20 10.93 3.54
CA ASP A 456 -13.61 12.14 2.96
C ASP A 456 -12.14 11.99 2.53
N GLY A 457 -11.46 10.86 2.82
CA GLY A 457 -10.07 10.66 2.42
C GLY A 457 -9.41 9.41 3.00
N THR A 458 -8.19 9.13 2.55
CA THR A 458 -7.34 8.04 3.06
C THR A 458 -6.10 8.65 3.70
N THR A 459 -5.66 8.11 4.84
CA THR A 459 -4.49 8.61 5.59
C THR A 459 -3.43 7.53 5.72
N GLU A 460 -2.19 7.97 5.86
CA GLU A 460 -1.01 7.15 6.15
C GLU A 460 -0.02 8.01 6.94
N VAL A 461 0.57 7.43 8.00
CA VAL A 461 1.52 8.12 8.86
C VAL A 461 2.41 7.12 9.59
N SER A 462 3.71 7.36 9.44
CA SER A 462 4.76 6.71 10.21
C SER A 462 5.41 7.69 11.19
N ARG A 463 5.51 7.31 12.47
CA ARG A 463 6.29 8.00 13.49
C ARG A 463 7.19 7.02 14.21
N THR A 464 8.42 7.46 14.45
CA THR A 464 9.36 6.74 15.30
C THR A 464 9.57 7.52 16.60
N LEU A 465 9.37 6.86 17.73
CA LEU A 465 9.51 7.41 19.07
C LEU A 465 10.64 6.70 19.83
N HIS A 466 10.99 7.19 21.02
CA HIS A 466 11.86 6.48 21.96
C HIS A 466 11.23 6.50 23.36
N LEU A 467 10.98 5.32 23.93
CA LEU A 467 10.29 5.19 25.23
C LEU A 467 11.22 5.37 26.44
N GLY A 468 12.55 5.26 26.26
CA GLY A 468 13.56 5.61 27.27
C GLY A 468 14.44 6.79 26.84
N GLU A 469 15.75 6.69 27.10
CA GLU A 469 16.79 7.63 26.66
C GLU A 469 17.48 7.18 25.36
N PRO A 470 17.45 7.98 24.28
CA PRO A 470 18.06 7.60 23.02
C PRO A 470 19.58 7.76 23.02
N THR A 471 20.26 6.87 22.30
CA THR A 471 21.71 6.95 22.06
C THR A 471 22.06 8.05 21.04
N LYS A 472 23.31 8.51 21.05
CA LYS A 472 23.82 9.47 20.04
C LYS A 472 23.65 8.95 18.61
N GLU A 473 23.84 7.65 18.41
CA GLU A 473 23.67 7.02 17.09
C GLU A 473 22.20 7.09 16.62
N GLN A 474 21.25 6.76 17.50
CA GLN A 474 19.81 6.83 17.19
C GLN A 474 19.38 8.27 16.88
N ILE A 475 19.86 9.25 17.66
CA ILE A 475 19.60 10.68 17.41
C ILE A 475 20.13 11.10 16.05
N GLN A 476 21.39 10.76 15.73
CA GLN A 476 22.01 11.08 14.45
C GLN A 476 21.25 10.46 13.27
N ALA A 477 20.91 9.17 13.36
CA ALA A 477 20.17 8.46 12.32
C ALA A 477 18.77 9.06 12.12
N TYR A 478 18.03 9.32 13.20
CA TYR A 478 16.71 9.94 13.14
C TYR A 478 16.77 11.33 12.52
N THR A 479 17.75 12.12 12.92
CA THR A 479 17.91 13.49 12.42
C THR A 479 18.26 13.50 10.94
N ASN A 480 19.10 12.57 10.45
CA ASN A 480 19.34 12.41 9.01
C ASN A 480 18.06 12.08 8.23
N VAL A 481 17.25 11.14 8.71
CA VAL A 481 15.96 10.78 8.09
C VAL A 481 15.02 11.99 8.08
N LEU A 482 14.92 12.73 9.20
CA LEU A 482 14.09 13.93 9.30
C LEU A 482 14.56 15.03 8.33
N ILE A 483 15.87 15.28 8.21
CA ILE A 483 16.40 16.26 7.26
C ILE A 483 16.02 15.88 5.82
N GLY A 484 16.11 14.60 5.45
CA GLY A 484 15.70 14.11 4.14
C GLY A 484 14.22 14.41 3.85
N MET A 485 13.36 14.09 4.82
CA MET A 485 11.94 14.36 4.77
C MET A 485 11.64 15.86 4.61
N ILE A 486 12.26 16.70 5.45
CA ILE A 486 12.06 18.16 5.44
C ILE A 486 12.48 18.76 4.09
N ARG A 487 13.64 18.35 3.56
CA ARG A 487 14.14 18.86 2.27
C ARG A 487 13.21 18.55 1.13
N LEU A 488 12.61 17.36 1.12
CA LEU A 488 11.58 17.02 0.15
C LEU A 488 10.33 17.88 0.35
N SER A 489 9.81 17.99 1.58
CA SER A 489 8.61 18.80 1.88
C SER A 489 8.78 20.30 1.55
N MET A 490 9.99 20.84 1.62
CA MET A 490 10.29 22.26 1.32
C MET A 490 10.45 22.57 -0.18
N LEU A 491 10.46 21.56 -1.05
CA LEU A 491 10.83 21.73 -2.44
C LEU A 491 9.82 22.59 -3.20
N THR A 492 10.35 23.55 -3.98
CA THR A 492 9.62 24.31 -5.00
C THR A 492 10.31 24.05 -6.34
N PHE A 493 9.57 23.57 -7.35
CA PHE A 493 10.15 22.94 -8.52
C PHE A 493 9.31 23.18 -9.78
N PRO A 494 9.89 23.09 -11.00
CA PRO A 494 9.12 23.21 -12.24
C PRO A 494 8.21 21.99 -12.46
N ASP A 495 7.05 22.20 -13.07
CA ASP A 495 6.00 21.18 -13.30
C ASP A 495 6.38 20.02 -14.25
N ASN A 496 7.58 20.07 -14.84
CA ASN A 496 8.12 19.03 -15.71
C ASN A 496 9.02 18.00 -14.99
N LEU A 497 9.22 18.13 -13.67
CA LEU A 497 10.03 17.21 -12.88
C LEU A 497 9.30 15.88 -12.63
N LYS A 498 10.03 14.76 -12.71
CA LYS A 498 9.46 13.42 -12.50
C LYS A 498 9.58 13.00 -11.03
N PRO A 499 8.57 12.33 -10.46
CA PRO A 499 8.62 11.84 -9.08
C PRO A 499 9.87 11.04 -8.70
N ALA A 500 10.37 10.16 -9.57
CA ALA A 500 11.56 9.35 -9.29
C ALA A 500 12.84 10.18 -9.08
N GLU A 501 12.92 11.37 -9.67
CA GLU A 501 14.08 12.27 -9.55
C GLU A 501 14.17 12.91 -8.16
N LEU A 502 13.06 12.93 -7.40
CA LEU A 502 13.01 13.46 -6.04
C LEU A 502 13.57 12.50 -4.98
N ASP A 503 13.70 11.22 -5.31
CA ASP A 503 14.09 10.18 -4.34
C ASP A 503 15.49 10.45 -3.75
N ALA A 504 16.43 10.91 -4.58
CA ALA A 504 17.78 11.25 -4.15
C ALA A 504 17.82 12.45 -3.17
N LEU A 505 16.84 13.36 -3.22
CA LEU A 505 16.76 14.50 -2.31
C LEU A 505 16.52 14.05 -0.87
N ALA A 506 15.58 13.11 -0.69
CA ALA A 506 15.28 12.54 0.62
C ALA A 506 16.39 11.60 1.12
N ARG A 507 17.03 10.86 0.20
CA ARG A 507 18.15 9.95 0.54
C ARG A 507 19.45 10.66 0.88
N GLY A 508 19.70 11.84 0.30
CA GLY A 508 20.99 12.53 0.41
C GLY A 508 21.58 12.58 1.84
N PRO A 509 20.81 13.00 2.86
CA PRO A 509 21.27 12.99 4.26
C PRO A 509 21.56 11.58 4.82
N VAL A 510 20.79 10.56 4.43
CA VAL A 510 20.99 9.17 4.85
C VAL A 510 22.24 8.59 4.18
N TRP A 511 22.38 8.76 2.86
CA TRP A 511 23.57 8.37 2.08
C TRP A 511 24.84 9.09 2.56
N GLY A 512 24.74 10.33 3.03
CA GLY A 512 25.87 11.07 3.61
C GLY A 512 26.49 10.37 4.84
N SER A 513 25.76 9.45 5.47
CA SER A 513 26.25 8.58 6.55
C SER A 513 26.62 7.16 6.11
N MET A 514 26.73 6.91 4.79
CA MET A 514 26.98 5.61 4.17
C MET A 514 25.90 4.55 4.47
N ASN A 515 24.66 4.99 4.64
CA ASN A 515 23.49 4.14 4.89
C ASN A 515 22.43 4.34 3.83
N ASP A 516 21.47 3.43 3.71
CA ASP A 516 20.32 3.52 2.79
C ASP A 516 19.07 2.83 3.38
N TYR A 517 17.93 2.92 2.69
CA TYR A 517 16.69 2.20 3.02
C TYR A 517 16.11 1.43 1.80
N PRO A 518 15.58 0.21 2.00
CA PRO A 518 15.29 -0.75 0.93
C PRO A 518 13.91 -0.57 0.27
N HIS A 519 13.32 0.62 0.34
CA HIS A 519 12.02 0.94 -0.26
C HIS A 519 12.07 2.33 -0.92
N GLY A 520 11.05 2.68 -1.72
CA GLY A 520 10.92 4.05 -2.27
C GLY A 520 10.68 5.09 -1.18
N THR A 521 10.97 6.36 -1.46
CA THR A 521 10.64 7.48 -0.56
C THR A 521 9.14 7.79 -0.53
N GLY A 522 8.35 7.31 -1.49
CA GLY A 522 6.91 7.51 -1.40
C GLY A 522 6.09 7.06 -2.60
N HIS A 523 4.78 7.12 -2.42
CA HIS A 523 3.77 6.67 -3.38
C HIS A 523 2.50 7.51 -3.34
N GLY A 524 1.69 7.47 -4.39
CA GLY A 524 0.42 8.21 -4.42
C GLY A 524 -0.60 7.68 -3.41
N ILE A 525 -1.45 8.56 -2.90
CA ILE A 525 -2.51 8.26 -1.92
C ILE A 525 -3.88 8.58 -2.56
N GLY A 526 -4.80 7.61 -2.52
CA GLY A 526 -6.15 7.76 -3.03
C GLY A 526 -7.10 8.53 -2.08
N SER A 527 -8.22 9.03 -2.61
CA SER A 527 -9.28 9.65 -1.81
C SER A 527 -10.36 8.63 -1.49
N TYR A 528 -10.40 8.15 -0.24
CA TYR A 528 -11.23 7.01 0.20
C TYR A 528 -11.12 5.85 -0.80
N SER A 529 -9.87 5.41 -1.00
CA SER A 529 -9.41 4.48 -2.05
C SER A 529 -8.15 3.75 -1.55
N SER A 530 -7.35 3.17 -2.45
CA SER A 530 -6.08 2.53 -2.10
C SER A 530 -5.09 3.53 -1.49
N VAL A 531 -4.35 3.08 -0.46
CA VAL A 531 -3.23 3.82 0.13
C VAL A 531 -2.01 3.89 -0.83
N ARG A 532 -1.89 2.93 -1.76
CA ARG A 532 -0.92 2.98 -2.87
C ARG A 532 -1.65 3.19 -4.18
N GLU A 533 -1.48 4.36 -4.77
CA GLU A 533 -2.19 4.79 -5.97
C GLU A 533 -1.24 5.30 -7.06
N SER A 534 -1.35 4.72 -8.25
CA SER A 534 -0.68 5.19 -9.45
C SER A 534 -1.18 6.59 -9.85
N PRO A 535 -0.38 7.40 -10.56
CA PRO A 535 0.89 7.08 -11.20
C PRO A 535 2.11 7.46 -10.34
N ILE A 536 1.95 7.88 -9.08
CA ILE A 536 3.05 8.48 -8.31
C ILE A 536 3.88 7.38 -7.65
N SER A 537 5.19 7.40 -7.91
CA SER A 537 6.20 6.60 -7.20
C SER A 537 7.48 7.39 -7.15
N ILE A 538 7.96 7.67 -5.94
CA ILE A 538 9.24 8.31 -5.66
C ILE A 538 10.21 7.19 -5.29
N SER A 539 10.91 6.70 -6.30
CA SER A 539 11.98 5.71 -6.16
C SER A 539 12.93 5.86 -7.33
N TYR A 540 14.23 5.99 -7.07
CA TYR A 540 15.24 6.08 -8.14
C TYR A 540 15.34 4.80 -8.98
N THR A 541 14.78 3.69 -8.49
CA THR A 541 14.69 2.42 -9.22
C THR A 541 13.45 2.32 -10.11
N ALA A 542 12.45 3.18 -9.89
CA ALA A 542 11.21 3.17 -10.66
C ALA A 542 11.40 3.85 -12.03
N LYS A 543 10.89 3.21 -13.09
CA LYS A 543 10.85 3.80 -14.44
C LYS A 543 9.65 4.74 -14.55
N GLN A 544 9.79 5.95 -14.01
CA GLN A 544 8.74 6.97 -14.05
C GLN A 544 8.77 7.80 -15.35
N ARG A 545 7.61 7.99 -15.96
CA ARG A 545 7.44 8.79 -17.19
C ARG A 545 6.49 9.98 -17.00
N TYR A 546 5.72 10.00 -15.91
CA TYR A 546 4.73 11.02 -15.61
C TYR A 546 5.31 12.06 -14.63
N THR A 547 4.79 13.28 -14.69
CA THR A 547 5.17 14.39 -13.81
C THR A 547 4.08 14.66 -12.77
N PHE A 548 4.41 15.44 -11.75
CA PHE A 548 3.42 15.90 -10.78
C PHE A 548 2.40 16.85 -11.40
N LYS A 549 1.20 16.86 -10.82
CA LYS A 549 0.15 17.85 -11.09
C LYS A 549 -0.40 18.37 -9.77
N GLU A 550 -0.88 19.61 -9.76
CA GLU A 550 -1.63 20.16 -8.64
C GLU A 550 -2.78 19.22 -8.25
N GLY A 551 -2.97 19.00 -6.95
CA GLY A 551 -4.01 18.12 -6.39
C GLY A 551 -3.61 16.65 -6.31
N TYR A 552 -2.36 16.31 -6.63
CA TYR A 552 -1.81 15.00 -6.29
C TYR A 552 -1.52 14.93 -4.79
N PHE A 553 -1.77 13.76 -4.19
CA PHE A 553 -1.40 13.43 -2.81
C PHE A 553 -0.47 12.22 -2.82
N PHE A 554 0.59 12.25 -2.03
CA PHE A 554 1.59 11.18 -1.98
C PHE A 554 2.32 11.14 -0.63
N SER A 555 2.85 9.98 -0.23
CA SER A 555 3.68 9.82 0.96
C SER A 555 5.11 10.37 0.75
N ASN A 556 5.71 10.87 1.82
CA ASN A 556 7.13 11.22 1.95
C ASN A 556 7.65 10.49 3.18
N GLU A 557 8.21 9.30 2.98
CA GLU A 557 8.49 8.26 3.97
C GLU A 557 9.96 7.77 3.98
N PRO A 558 10.99 8.63 4.05
CA PRO A 558 12.36 8.15 4.17
C PRO A 558 12.55 7.32 5.44
N GLY A 559 13.56 6.44 5.41
CA GLY A 559 13.83 5.54 6.52
C GLY A 559 15.30 5.24 6.77
N TYR A 560 15.54 4.49 7.84
CA TYR A 560 16.85 3.94 8.20
C TYR A 560 16.62 2.66 9.00
N TYR A 561 17.29 1.56 8.63
CA TYR A 561 17.08 0.27 9.28
C TYR A 561 18.43 -0.36 9.62
N LYS A 562 18.75 -0.43 10.92
CA LYS A 562 19.96 -1.08 11.41
C LYS A 562 19.61 -2.52 11.80
N PRO A 563 20.08 -3.53 11.03
CA PRO A 563 19.72 -4.92 11.27
C PRO A 563 19.95 -5.35 12.72
N ASN A 564 18.99 -6.09 13.27
CA ASN A 564 19.00 -6.60 14.65
C ASN A 564 19.08 -5.54 15.76
N ALA A 565 18.86 -4.26 15.46
CA ALA A 565 18.95 -3.18 16.45
C ALA A 565 17.68 -2.32 16.50
N TYR A 566 17.45 -1.47 15.49
CA TYR A 566 16.30 -0.58 15.41
C TYR A 566 16.10 -0.09 13.97
N GLY A 567 14.92 0.44 13.69
CA GLY A 567 14.63 1.18 12.47
C GLY A 567 13.86 2.46 12.76
N ILE A 568 13.90 3.34 11.78
CA ILE A 568 13.29 4.66 11.77
C ILE A 568 12.56 4.78 10.44
N ARG A 569 11.29 5.18 10.51
CA ARG A 569 10.53 5.69 9.37
C ARG A 569 9.76 6.92 9.83
N LEU A 570 9.88 7.99 9.06
CA LEU A 570 9.16 9.25 9.28
C LEU A 570 8.38 9.56 8.03
N GLU A 571 7.07 9.66 8.18
CA GLU A 571 6.20 9.77 7.01
C GLU A 571 5.11 10.81 7.19
N ASN A 572 4.98 11.65 6.17
CA ASN A 572 3.82 12.52 5.98
C ASN A 572 3.26 12.29 4.58
N VAL A 573 1.95 12.45 4.45
CA VAL A 573 1.32 12.69 3.16
C VAL A 573 1.47 14.17 2.81
N LEU A 574 1.89 14.43 1.57
CA LEU A 574 2.06 15.74 0.96
C LEU A 574 1.01 15.95 -0.12
N GLU A 575 0.49 17.17 -0.22
CA GLU A 575 -0.29 17.67 -1.35
C GLU A 575 0.60 18.48 -2.30
N VAL A 576 0.45 18.27 -3.61
CA VAL A 576 1.06 19.12 -4.64
C VAL A 576 0.22 20.37 -4.87
N VAL A 577 0.81 21.54 -4.70
CA VAL A 577 0.15 22.85 -4.85
C VAL A 577 0.81 23.69 -5.95
N ASP A 578 0.01 24.44 -6.71
CA ASP A 578 0.51 25.44 -7.67
C ASP A 578 0.98 26.69 -6.90
N THR A 579 2.20 27.14 -7.17
CA THR A 579 2.75 28.35 -6.54
C THR A 579 2.20 29.64 -7.14
N GLY A 580 1.49 29.55 -8.27
CA GLY A 580 1.05 30.69 -9.08
C GLY A 580 2.20 31.38 -9.83
N LYS A 581 3.43 30.86 -9.73
CA LYS A 581 4.64 31.44 -10.34
C LYS A 581 5.00 30.67 -11.62
N THR A 582 5.45 31.41 -12.62
CA THR A 582 5.91 30.87 -13.90
C THR A 582 7.32 31.39 -14.17
N HIS A 583 8.23 30.52 -14.56
CA HIS A 583 9.59 30.89 -14.97
C HIS A 583 9.56 31.58 -16.35
N PRO A 584 10.51 32.47 -16.69
CA PRO A 584 10.55 33.11 -18.02
C PRO A 584 10.59 32.16 -19.22
N THR A 585 10.96 30.88 -19.03
CA THR A 585 10.90 29.84 -20.08
C THR A 585 9.51 29.25 -20.30
N GLY A 586 8.51 29.63 -19.50
CA GLY A 586 7.12 29.17 -19.60
C GLY A 586 6.72 28.03 -18.65
N TYR A 587 7.66 27.43 -17.91
CA TYR A 587 7.35 26.37 -16.95
C TYR A 587 6.67 26.94 -15.69
N LYS A 588 5.57 26.32 -15.27
CA LYS A 588 4.93 26.63 -13.99
C LYS A 588 5.70 25.99 -12.85
N PHE A 589 5.59 26.58 -11.67
CA PHE A 589 6.23 26.06 -10.47
C PHE A 589 5.21 25.48 -9.50
N LEU A 590 5.49 24.27 -9.05
CA LEU A 590 4.76 23.55 -8.02
C LEU A 590 5.55 23.58 -6.70
N ALA A 591 4.84 23.33 -5.60
CA ALA A 591 5.40 23.10 -4.28
C ALA A 591 4.62 22.00 -3.57
N PHE A 592 5.05 21.65 -2.36
CA PHE A 592 4.35 20.68 -1.51
C PHE A 592 3.79 21.33 -0.25
N GLN A 593 2.70 20.73 0.26
CA GLN A 593 2.10 21.07 1.54
C GLN A 593 1.86 19.78 2.34
N ASP A 594 2.46 19.66 3.51
CA ASP A 594 2.15 18.55 4.42
C ASP A 594 0.70 18.58 4.85
N VAL A 595 0.01 17.45 4.76
CA VAL A 595 -1.36 17.29 5.27
C VAL A 595 -1.43 16.39 6.49
N THR A 596 -0.49 15.44 6.66
CA THR A 596 -0.29 14.73 7.92
C THR A 596 0.16 15.72 9.00
N LEU A 597 -0.49 15.69 10.17
CA LEU A 597 -0.27 16.64 11.27
C LEU A 597 -0.08 15.91 12.60
N VAL A 598 1.03 15.16 12.72
CA VAL A 598 1.42 14.44 13.95
C VAL A 598 2.82 14.90 14.39
N PRO A 599 3.04 15.27 15.67
CA PRO A 599 4.35 15.73 16.14
C PRO A 599 5.49 14.72 15.89
N PHE A 600 6.71 15.21 15.72
CA PHE A 600 7.93 14.40 15.69
C PHE A 600 8.49 14.19 17.11
N GLU A 601 9.29 13.15 17.33
CA GLU A 601 9.89 12.88 18.63
C GLU A 601 11.09 13.80 18.90
N ARG A 602 10.89 14.76 19.82
CA ARG A 602 11.87 15.80 20.12
C ARG A 602 13.18 15.26 20.68
N LYS A 603 13.14 14.18 21.47
CA LYS A 603 14.35 13.57 22.07
C LYS A 603 15.31 13.02 21.01
N LEU A 604 14.80 12.71 19.80
CA LEU A 604 15.56 12.12 18.71
C LEU A 604 16.11 13.15 17.71
N ILE A 605 15.88 14.46 17.93
CA ILE A 605 16.30 15.52 17.00
C ILE A 605 17.55 16.24 17.52
N ASP A 606 18.68 16.06 16.85
CA ASP A 606 19.85 16.91 17.04
C ASP A 606 19.70 18.22 16.26
N ARG A 607 19.27 19.25 16.97
CA ARG A 607 19.07 20.60 16.44
C ARG A 607 20.32 21.18 15.77
N THR A 608 21.52 20.76 16.17
CA THR A 608 22.77 21.29 15.62
C THR A 608 23.03 20.81 14.19
N MET A 609 22.34 19.75 13.75
CA MET A 609 22.41 19.24 12.39
C MET A 609 21.41 19.92 11.44
N LEU A 610 20.37 20.58 11.96
CA LEU A 610 19.37 21.26 11.14
C LEU A 610 19.87 22.65 10.76
N SER A 611 19.74 22.98 9.48
CA SER A 611 19.89 24.34 8.99
C SER A 611 18.75 25.25 9.46
N VAL A 612 18.98 26.56 9.43
CA VAL A 612 17.96 27.56 9.80
C VAL A 612 16.64 27.38 9.01
N PRO A 613 16.66 27.17 7.67
CA PRO A 613 15.43 26.88 6.92
C PRO A 613 14.69 25.62 7.39
N GLU A 614 15.42 24.54 7.74
CA GLU A 614 14.83 23.29 8.23
C GLU A 614 14.20 23.47 9.62
N ILE A 615 14.84 24.25 10.52
CA ILE A 615 14.25 24.63 11.82
C ILE A 615 12.98 25.47 11.63
N LYS A 616 12.99 26.43 10.69
CA LYS A 616 11.82 27.25 10.37
C LYS A 616 10.66 26.41 9.83
N TRP A 617 10.95 25.46 8.95
CA TRP A 617 9.95 24.50 8.49
C TRP A 617 9.37 23.69 9.65
N LEU A 618 10.22 23.15 10.54
CA LEU A 618 9.77 22.34 11.68
C LEU A 618 8.87 23.14 12.63
N ASN A 619 9.22 24.40 12.90
CA ASN A 619 8.39 25.29 13.71
C ASN A 619 7.07 25.65 13.03
N GLY A 620 7.08 25.90 11.71
CA GLY A 620 5.86 26.15 10.93
C GLY A 620 4.93 24.94 10.90
N TYR A 621 5.50 23.75 10.69
CA TYR A 621 4.79 22.47 10.78
C TYR A 621 4.14 22.28 12.17
N ASN A 622 4.92 22.48 13.24
CA ASN A 622 4.44 22.41 14.62
C ASN A 622 3.35 23.44 14.93
N ALA A 623 3.44 24.65 14.38
CA ALA A 623 2.42 25.68 14.52
C ALA A 623 1.08 25.25 13.90
N ARG A 624 1.12 24.65 12.69
CA ARG A 624 -0.07 24.12 12.02
C ARG A 624 -0.71 22.97 12.81
N ILE A 625 0.08 22.10 13.45
CA ILE A 625 -0.48 21.06 14.34
C ILE A 625 -1.25 21.71 15.49
N ARG A 626 -0.65 22.69 16.18
CA ARG A 626 -1.31 23.39 17.30
C ARG A 626 -2.61 24.07 16.88
N GLU A 627 -2.59 24.68 15.70
CA GLU A 627 -3.75 25.38 15.16
C GLU A 627 -4.87 24.41 14.78
N LEU A 628 -4.57 23.42 13.94
CA LEU A 628 -5.61 22.59 13.32
C LEU A 628 -5.99 21.41 14.21
N VAL A 629 -5.01 20.59 14.59
CA VAL A 629 -5.25 19.40 15.45
C VAL A 629 -5.53 19.84 16.88
N GLY A 630 -4.83 20.86 17.39
CA GLY A 630 -5.08 21.39 18.72
C GLY A 630 -6.48 22.00 18.90
N SER A 631 -7.00 22.70 17.88
CA SER A 631 -8.38 23.18 17.92
C SER A 631 -9.39 22.04 17.93
N GLU A 632 -9.15 20.98 17.15
CA GLU A 632 -10.05 19.82 17.11
C GLU A 632 -10.00 18.99 18.41
N LEU A 633 -8.83 18.81 19.01
CA LEU A 633 -8.68 18.20 20.34
C LEU A 633 -9.48 18.95 21.41
N LYS A 634 -9.41 20.29 21.42
CA LYS A 634 -10.23 21.13 22.32
C LYS A 634 -11.71 20.96 22.06
N ARG A 635 -12.13 21.00 20.78
CA ARG A 635 -13.53 20.82 20.37
C ARG A 635 -14.09 19.47 20.84
N MET A 636 -13.26 18.43 20.85
CA MET A 636 -13.60 17.08 21.32
C MET A 636 -13.35 16.86 22.82
N HIS A 637 -12.99 17.90 23.58
CA HIS A 637 -12.66 17.84 25.01
C HIS A 637 -11.53 16.86 25.39
N LYS A 638 -10.58 16.62 24.48
CA LYS A 638 -9.42 15.74 24.71
C LYS A 638 -8.23 16.54 25.25
N MET A 639 -8.36 17.05 26.47
CA MET A 639 -7.42 18.04 27.01
C MET A 639 -6.04 17.46 27.34
N ASP A 640 -5.93 16.21 27.78
CA ASP A 640 -4.63 15.58 28.07
C ASP A 640 -3.80 15.47 26.78
N ALA A 641 -4.41 14.97 25.72
CA ALA A 641 -3.82 14.90 24.39
C ALA A 641 -3.50 16.29 23.82
N PHE A 642 -4.33 17.31 24.11
CA PHE A 642 -4.04 18.70 23.74
C PHE A 642 -2.76 19.21 24.42
N TYR A 643 -2.63 19.06 25.74
CA TYR A 643 -1.44 19.51 26.47
C TYR A 643 -0.19 18.73 26.08
N TRP A 644 -0.31 17.42 25.89
CA TRP A 644 0.75 16.59 25.35
C TRP A 644 1.23 17.08 23.99
N MET A 645 0.31 17.35 23.06
CA MET A 645 0.62 17.87 21.72
C MET A 645 1.28 19.25 21.81
N MET A 646 0.80 20.14 22.68
CA MET A 646 1.40 21.47 22.89
C MET A 646 2.86 21.36 23.36
N ASN A 647 3.16 20.42 24.26
CA ASN A 647 4.52 20.15 24.71
C ASN A 647 5.40 19.59 23.58
N LYS A 648 4.91 18.58 22.85
CA LYS A 648 5.64 17.96 21.73
C LYS A 648 5.86 18.91 20.55
N THR A 649 5.08 19.97 20.43
CA THR A 649 5.20 20.96 19.35
C THR A 649 5.86 22.27 19.79
N SER A 650 6.38 22.40 21.01
CA SER A 650 6.95 23.67 21.48
C SER A 650 8.02 24.20 20.52
N HIS A 651 8.13 25.52 20.40
CA HIS A 651 9.06 26.18 19.48
C HIS A 651 10.51 25.72 19.68
N VAL A 652 11.21 25.43 18.57
CA VAL A 652 12.62 25.07 18.52
C VAL A 652 13.43 26.31 18.15
N CYS A 653 14.36 26.74 19.00
CA CYS A 653 15.14 27.94 18.73
C CYS A 653 16.13 27.77 17.57
N GLU A 654 16.31 28.82 16.75
CA GLU A 654 17.23 28.86 15.59
C GLU A 654 18.72 28.95 16.01
N SER A 655 19.01 29.34 17.24
CA SER A 655 20.34 29.37 17.86
C SER A 655 20.23 29.20 19.39
N ASN A 656 21.36 29.03 20.09
CA ASN A 656 21.42 28.79 21.55
C ASN A 656 20.53 29.79 22.32
N CYS A 657 19.34 29.34 22.71
CA CYS A 657 18.35 30.09 23.48
C CYS A 657 18.75 30.35 24.95
N ALA A 658 20.05 30.31 25.25
CA ALA A 658 20.58 30.70 26.56
C ALA A 658 20.53 32.23 26.78
N SER A 659 20.33 33.03 25.73
CA SER A 659 20.48 34.49 25.82
C SER A 659 19.17 35.28 25.93
N PHE A 660 17.99 34.68 25.73
CA PHE A 660 16.71 35.40 25.76
C PHE A 660 15.82 35.11 26.99
N ALA A 661 16.10 34.04 27.74
CA ALA A 661 15.35 33.74 28.96
C ALA A 661 15.84 34.50 30.21
N ILE A 662 17.01 35.16 30.14
CA ILE A 662 17.59 35.91 31.27
C ILE A 662 17.19 37.41 31.24
N SER A 663 16.78 37.96 30.10
CA SER A 663 16.46 39.40 29.99
C SER A 663 15.00 39.79 30.28
N THR A 664 14.08 38.83 30.38
CA THR A 664 12.64 39.11 30.63
C THR A 664 12.15 38.75 32.03
N PHE A 665 12.92 38.00 32.82
CA PHE A 665 12.67 37.80 34.26
C PHE A 665 13.60 38.63 35.18
N GLY A 666 14.66 39.25 34.64
CA GLY A 666 15.61 40.06 35.41
C GLY A 666 15.21 41.52 35.65
N HIS A 667 14.18 42.04 34.97
CA HIS A 667 13.77 43.46 35.08
C HIS A 667 12.36 43.68 35.68
N LEU A 668 11.67 42.63 36.10
CA LEU A 668 10.32 42.73 36.70
C LEU A 668 10.24 42.37 38.19
N SER A 669 11.34 41.99 38.87
CA SER A 669 11.30 41.65 40.31
C SER A 669 12.06 42.58 41.27
N LEU A 670 12.83 43.57 40.79
CA LEU A 670 13.58 44.47 41.70
C LEU A 670 12.96 45.85 41.90
N ALA A 671 12.07 46.31 41.02
CA ALA A 671 11.42 47.61 41.16
C ALA A 671 10.18 47.59 42.09
N ASN A 672 9.54 46.43 42.30
CA ASN A 672 8.35 46.31 43.15
C ASN A 672 8.63 45.90 44.60
N ILE A 673 9.86 45.47 44.92
CA ILE A 673 10.22 45.10 46.30
C ILE A 673 10.61 46.35 47.11
N PHE A 674 11.13 47.41 46.48
CA PHE A 674 11.47 48.65 47.18
C PHE A 674 10.25 49.50 47.55
N THR A 675 9.16 49.43 46.80
CA THR A 675 7.94 50.21 47.06
C THR A 675 7.06 49.59 48.15
N VAL A 676 7.07 48.25 48.30
CA VAL A 676 6.27 47.54 49.32
C VAL A 676 6.93 47.61 50.71
N VAL A 677 8.26 47.65 50.78
CA VAL A 677 8.99 47.80 52.07
C VAL A 677 8.88 49.22 52.65
N LEU A 678 8.76 50.25 51.80
CA LEU A 678 8.56 51.64 52.24
C LEU A 678 7.11 51.98 52.65
N LEU A 679 6.12 51.19 52.21
CA LEU A 679 4.70 51.37 52.58
C LEU A 679 4.31 50.62 53.86
N LEU A 680 5.04 49.55 54.24
CA LEU A 680 4.80 48.81 55.49
C LEU A 680 5.51 49.39 56.72
N ALA A 681 6.43 50.35 56.53
CA ALA A 681 7.11 51.05 57.63
C ALA A 681 6.37 52.31 58.15
N ARG A 682 5.15 52.59 57.67
CA ARG A 682 4.35 53.77 58.06
C ARG A 682 3.06 53.49 58.84
N PHE A 683 2.82 52.24 59.27
CA PHE A 683 1.64 51.87 60.05
C PHE A 683 1.96 51.14 61.36
N THR A 684 3.03 51.56 62.03
CA THR A 684 3.25 51.28 63.45
C THR A 684 3.83 52.52 64.13
N PHE A 685 2.99 53.52 64.39
CA PHE A 685 3.05 54.43 65.56
C PHE A 685 1.83 55.36 65.51
N ASN A 686 1.10 55.38 66.63
CA ASN A 686 -0.19 56.02 66.95
C ASN A 686 -1.46 55.30 66.49
#